data_AF-A0A2E4FHB6-F1
#
_entry.id   AF-A0A2E4FHB6-F1
#
_cell.length_a   1.000
_cell.length_b   1.000
_cell.length_c   1.000
_cell.angle_alpha   90.00
_cell.angle_beta   90.00
_cell.angle_gamma   90.00
#
_symmetry.space_group_name_H-M   'P 1'
#
loop_
_entity.id
_entity.type
_entity.pdbx_description
1 polymer ?
#
loop_
_entity_poly.entity_id
_entity_poly.type
_entity_poly.pdbx_seq_one_letter_code
_entity_poly.pdbx_strand_id
1 'polypeptide(L)'
;MELTIEQALQQGVAAHREGKLQESERLYRAILQSQPTHPDANHNLGVLAVSVGKADAALPLFKTALEANPKIEQFWLSYIDALIKTEKFENAKQAIEQAKKQGLGGKGLVSLEAQLSPKNRNPNTTAVSPPQELVNSLLGHYQNGRFNDAEKLAISITQEFPEHPFGWRVLGALLGQTGRKSEAVEANQIAVALSPQDAAAHSNLGITLRELGRLDEAEVSLMQSLALKPDFAEAHNNLGVTRHELGRLEEALVSYNQAIALKPDFADAHYNLGNTLQELGKLEEALASCRQAIALKPDVAEAHSNLGITLQKLGRLDEAEASCRQAIVLKPDFAEAHSNLGAMLQELGRLEEAPVSHKQAIALKPDYAEAHSNLGNTLQQLGRLDEAEASFNQAIALKPDYAAAHYNLGSTLKEQDRMEESVSSFQQAFASRTGIRPVGEEVLAPATTSIYFELTNKCNFHCTFCPSDDQKRSLGSMDLALVKQLYEEASDKNLASAVNLHLMGEPTLHPKLIEVLKFGASKNIKTNLVTNISTLVDKNIPKILDALYGTITASHMTPTEETYHFRGKVRLPWDKYISNLRLLVREYMQRLADGVSIKNDITIRVMVSQDTAANVNIIGTSNEAVDILKEWNDFVAEVEQELGMVPFERKDHNADDLVRGNKYSSTSYHLQRGIKLTFWRAFTFANTRVSDDFDLKATRQSSYCYHPFTDVGVLWNGDVTLCCLDHDGELKVGNVLDSSIEAVIQSDAAQKLRASMVGDYPLPSICQKCQERPVKRENA
;
A
#
# COMPACT_ATOMS: atom_id res chain seq x y z
N MET A 1 -10.63 -15.11 36.46
CA MET A 1 -11.66 -15.26 35.41
C MET A 1 -11.16 -16.37 34.51
N GLU A 2 -11.81 -17.54 34.50
CA GLU A 2 -11.40 -18.65 33.63
C GLU A 2 -11.64 -18.25 32.17
N LEU A 3 -10.60 -18.37 31.35
CA LEU A 3 -10.70 -18.11 29.91
C LEU A 3 -11.63 -19.14 29.28
N THR A 4 -12.50 -18.70 28.37
CA THR A 4 -13.27 -19.66 27.56
C THR A 4 -12.33 -20.41 26.61
N ILE A 5 -12.73 -21.61 26.16
CA ILE A 5 -11.92 -22.43 25.25
C ILE A 5 -11.58 -21.68 23.96
N GLU A 6 -12.52 -20.91 23.42
CA GLU A 6 -12.31 -20.11 22.22
C GLU A 6 -11.34 -18.94 22.43
N GLN A 7 -11.43 -18.27 23.58
CA GLN A 7 -10.46 -17.24 23.98
C GLN A 7 -9.05 -17.82 24.18
N ALA A 8 -8.95 -18.99 24.83
CA ALA A 8 -7.69 -19.69 25.01
C ALA A 8 -7.08 -20.13 23.66
N LEU A 9 -7.91 -20.56 22.71
CA LEU A 9 -7.47 -20.96 21.37
C LEU A 9 -6.95 -19.75 20.59
N GLN A 10 -7.69 -18.63 20.60
CA GLN A 10 -7.27 -17.39 19.94
C GLN A 10 -5.97 -16.84 20.53
N GLN A 11 -5.83 -16.82 21.85
CA GLN A 11 -4.60 -16.43 22.52
C GLN A 11 -3.45 -17.39 22.20
N GLY A 12 -3.70 -18.70 22.14
CA GLY A 12 -2.70 -19.69 21.77
C GLY A 12 -2.18 -19.49 20.34
N VAL A 13 -3.08 -19.21 19.38
CA VAL A 13 -2.72 -18.91 17.99
C VAL A 13 -1.96 -17.59 17.87
N ALA A 14 -2.35 -16.56 18.62
CA ALA A 14 -1.62 -15.29 18.66
C ALA A 14 -0.19 -15.48 19.20
N ALA A 15 -0.04 -16.18 20.34
CA ALA A 15 1.26 -16.49 20.92
C ALA A 15 2.15 -17.33 19.97
N HIS A 16 1.56 -18.28 19.24
CA HIS A 16 2.28 -19.07 18.24
C HIS A 16 2.80 -18.19 17.08
N ARG A 17 1.99 -17.25 16.56
CA ARG A 17 2.41 -16.30 15.50
C ARG A 17 3.52 -15.35 15.98
N GLU A 18 3.51 -14.98 17.25
CA GLU A 18 4.52 -14.13 17.87
C GLU A 18 5.82 -14.88 18.25
N GLY A 19 5.90 -16.19 17.97
CA GLY A 19 7.07 -17.01 18.32
C GLY A 19 7.16 -17.39 19.81
N LYS A 20 6.13 -17.13 20.61
CA LYS A 20 6.06 -17.47 22.04
C LYS A 20 5.64 -18.94 22.23
N LEU A 21 6.52 -19.86 21.82
CA LEU A 21 6.21 -21.29 21.71
C LEU A 21 5.76 -21.92 23.03
N GLN A 22 6.42 -21.60 24.16
CA GLN A 22 6.07 -22.14 25.48
C GLN A 22 4.68 -21.69 25.96
N GLU A 23 4.32 -20.44 25.68
CA GLU A 23 3.01 -19.88 26.04
C GLU A 23 1.90 -20.51 25.19
N SER A 24 2.12 -20.63 23.88
CA SER A 24 1.18 -21.30 22.97
C SER A 24 0.97 -22.78 23.33
N GLU A 25 2.04 -23.52 23.65
CA GLU A 25 1.95 -24.91 24.09
C GLU A 25 1.11 -25.04 25.38
N ARG A 26 1.34 -24.15 26.37
CA ARG A 26 0.58 -24.14 27.62
C ARG A 26 -0.92 -23.94 27.36
N LEU A 27 -1.27 -23.00 26.48
CA LEU A 27 -2.66 -22.67 26.15
C LEU A 27 -3.36 -23.82 25.42
N TYR A 28 -2.71 -24.45 24.43
CA TYR A 28 -3.28 -25.62 23.76
C TYR A 28 -3.43 -26.81 24.70
N ARG A 29 -2.44 -27.08 25.58
CA ARG A 29 -2.56 -28.14 26.59
C ARG A 29 -3.70 -27.87 27.58
N ALA A 30 -3.93 -26.62 27.97
CA ALA A 30 -5.05 -26.25 28.84
C ALA A 30 -6.41 -26.52 28.16
N ILE A 31 -6.54 -26.23 26.87
CA ILE A 31 -7.74 -26.59 26.10
C ILE A 31 -7.91 -28.12 26.09
N LEU A 32 -6.84 -28.86 25.79
CA LEU A 32 -6.89 -30.32 25.72
C LEU A 32 -7.15 -31.01 27.07
N GLN A 33 -6.87 -30.36 28.20
CA GLN A 33 -7.27 -30.85 29.52
C GLN A 33 -8.80 -30.83 29.71
N SER A 34 -9.49 -29.84 29.12
CA SER A 34 -10.95 -29.72 29.19
C SER A 34 -11.67 -30.44 28.04
N GLN A 35 -11.07 -30.46 26.85
CA GLN A 35 -11.59 -31.09 25.64
C GLN A 35 -10.47 -31.85 24.91
N PRO A 36 -10.19 -33.11 25.27
CA PRO A 36 -9.08 -33.88 24.71
C PRO A 36 -9.14 -34.08 23.19
N THR A 37 -10.33 -34.06 22.60
CA THR A 37 -10.55 -34.24 21.16
C THR A 37 -10.72 -32.92 20.40
N HIS A 38 -10.37 -31.77 21.00
CA HIS A 38 -10.52 -30.49 20.31
C HIS A 38 -9.65 -30.44 19.04
N PRO A 39 -10.23 -30.21 17.85
CA PRO A 39 -9.54 -30.36 16.57
C PRO A 39 -8.36 -29.38 16.42
N ASP A 40 -8.60 -28.08 16.60
CA ASP A 40 -7.58 -27.06 16.35
C ASP A 40 -6.46 -27.06 17.40
N ALA A 41 -6.78 -27.31 18.68
CA ALA A 41 -5.76 -27.40 19.73
C ALA A 41 -4.83 -28.62 19.52
N ASN A 42 -5.39 -29.77 19.12
CA ASN A 42 -4.57 -30.95 18.77
C ASN A 42 -3.71 -30.68 17.52
N HIS A 43 -4.28 -30.08 16.48
CA HIS A 43 -3.55 -29.73 15.28
C HIS A 43 -2.40 -28.77 15.56
N ASN A 44 -2.68 -27.64 16.23
CA ASN A 44 -1.69 -26.60 16.51
C ASN A 44 -0.59 -27.09 17.46
N LEU A 45 -0.92 -27.93 18.44
CA LEU A 45 0.08 -28.56 19.31
C LEU A 45 0.96 -29.56 18.53
N GLY A 46 0.39 -30.27 17.55
CA GLY A 46 1.13 -31.11 16.62
C GLY A 46 2.10 -30.29 15.75
N VAL A 47 1.66 -29.15 15.21
CA VAL A 47 2.53 -28.23 14.44
C VAL A 47 3.69 -27.73 15.29
N LEU A 48 3.44 -27.34 16.55
CA LEU A 48 4.50 -26.97 17.50
C LEU A 48 5.49 -28.12 17.76
N ALA A 49 5.00 -29.36 17.89
CA ALA A 49 5.87 -30.51 18.09
C ALA A 49 6.77 -30.77 16.87
N VAL A 50 6.27 -30.58 15.65
CA VAL A 50 7.08 -30.68 14.42
C VAL A 50 8.12 -29.57 14.34
N SER A 51 7.77 -28.33 14.70
CA SER A 51 8.70 -27.19 14.62
C SER A 51 9.91 -27.30 15.56
N VAL A 52 9.77 -28.05 16.66
CA VAL A 52 10.88 -28.38 17.59
C VAL A 52 11.52 -29.75 17.33
N GLY A 53 11.31 -30.33 16.14
CA GLY A 53 11.95 -31.58 15.70
C GLY A 53 11.36 -32.87 16.29
N LYS A 54 10.18 -32.82 16.93
CA LYS A 54 9.51 -33.97 17.56
C LYS A 54 8.35 -34.50 16.71
N ALA A 55 8.63 -34.85 15.45
CA ALA A 55 7.60 -35.28 14.49
C ALA A 55 6.83 -36.55 14.94
N ASP A 56 7.49 -37.52 15.59
CA ASP A 56 6.81 -38.71 16.12
C ASP A 56 5.79 -38.40 17.21
N ALA A 57 6.05 -37.39 18.05
CA ALA A 57 5.14 -36.95 19.10
C ALA A 57 3.93 -36.18 18.53
N ALA A 58 4.05 -35.65 17.31
CA ALA A 58 2.99 -34.91 16.63
C ALA A 58 1.94 -35.82 15.98
N LEU A 59 2.33 -37.04 15.57
CA LEU A 59 1.44 -38.00 14.90
C LEU A 59 0.13 -38.32 15.66
N PRO A 60 0.15 -38.65 16.97
CA PRO A 60 -1.09 -38.90 17.70
C PRO A 60 -1.98 -37.65 17.77
N LEU A 61 -1.38 -36.46 17.91
CA LEU A 61 -2.11 -35.19 17.96
C LEU A 61 -2.81 -34.89 16.63
N PHE A 62 -2.08 -35.01 15.51
CA PHE A 62 -2.67 -34.83 14.18
C PHE A 62 -3.75 -35.87 13.88
N LYS A 63 -3.55 -37.12 14.31
CA LYS A 63 -4.57 -38.17 14.15
C LYS A 63 -5.84 -37.83 14.94
N THR A 64 -5.72 -37.38 16.19
CA THR A 64 -6.87 -36.95 16.99
C THR A 64 -7.58 -35.73 16.38
N ALA A 65 -6.83 -34.78 15.83
CA ALA A 65 -7.42 -33.64 15.11
C ALA A 65 -8.21 -34.06 13.86
N LEU A 66 -7.66 -35.01 13.09
CA LEU A 66 -8.29 -35.58 11.91
C LEU A 66 -9.55 -36.37 12.23
N GLU A 67 -9.52 -37.19 13.28
CA GLU A 67 -10.68 -37.96 13.74
C GLU A 67 -11.80 -37.03 14.23
N ALA A 68 -11.45 -35.89 14.84
CA ALA A 68 -12.40 -34.89 15.30
C ALA A 68 -13.02 -34.06 14.16
N ASN A 69 -12.24 -33.70 13.12
CA ASN A 69 -12.76 -32.98 11.96
C ASN A 69 -12.00 -33.33 10.66
N PRO A 70 -12.45 -34.34 9.90
CA PRO A 70 -11.76 -34.80 8.69
C PRO A 70 -12.00 -33.91 7.45
N LYS A 71 -12.83 -32.86 7.55
CA LYS A 71 -13.14 -31.97 6.42
C LYS A 71 -12.08 -30.89 6.18
N ILE A 72 -11.19 -30.67 7.15
CA ILE A 72 -10.15 -29.64 7.07
C ILE A 72 -8.93 -30.22 6.35
N GLU A 73 -8.64 -29.71 5.14
CA GLU A 73 -7.51 -30.17 4.32
C GLU A 73 -6.15 -30.03 5.03
N GLN A 74 -5.95 -28.92 5.75
CA GLN A 74 -4.69 -28.64 6.45
C GLN A 74 -4.32 -29.73 7.48
N PHE A 75 -5.31 -30.38 8.08
CA PHE A 75 -5.08 -31.46 9.04
C PHE A 75 -4.49 -32.69 8.34
N TRP A 76 -4.99 -33.01 7.14
CA TRP A 76 -4.46 -34.10 6.33
C TRP A 76 -3.04 -33.82 5.88
N LEU A 77 -2.77 -32.61 5.39
CA LEU A 77 -1.43 -32.20 4.95
C LEU A 77 -0.40 -32.35 6.08
N SER A 78 -0.73 -31.86 7.28
CA SER A 78 0.21 -31.91 8.42
C SER A 78 0.43 -33.33 8.94
N TYR A 79 -0.61 -34.17 8.92
CA TYR A 79 -0.47 -35.59 9.27
C TYR A 79 0.37 -36.37 8.26
N ILE A 80 0.13 -36.16 6.96
CA ILE A 80 0.86 -36.85 5.87
C ILE A 80 2.33 -36.40 5.85
N ASP A 81 2.60 -35.11 6.00
CA ASP A 81 3.96 -34.57 6.11
C ASP A 81 4.71 -35.15 7.32
N ALA A 82 4.05 -35.24 8.49
CA ALA A 82 4.63 -35.86 9.67
C ALA A 82 4.90 -37.38 9.49
N LEU A 83 4.04 -38.09 8.76
CA LEU A 83 4.25 -39.51 8.42
C LEU A 83 5.43 -39.69 7.45
N ILE A 84 5.61 -38.78 6.48
CA ILE A 84 6.76 -38.78 5.57
C ILE A 84 8.05 -38.51 6.35
N LYS A 85 8.06 -37.49 7.21
CA LYS A 85 9.22 -37.11 8.05
C LYS A 85 9.64 -38.19 9.04
N THR A 86 8.71 -39.07 9.44
CA THR A 86 8.97 -40.21 10.34
C THR A 86 9.12 -41.53 9.58
N GLU A 87 9.29 -41.47 8.25
CA GLU A 87 9.50 -42.63 7.36
C GLU A 87 8.35 -43.66 7.38
N LYS A 88 7.16 -43.29 7.87
CA LYS A 88 5.94 -44.11 7.90
C LYS A 88 5.19 -44.02 6.58
N PHE A 89 5.90 -44.35 5.52
CA PHE A 89 5.51 -44.11 4.14
C PHE A 89 4.25 -44.83 3.68
N GLU A 90 4.01 -46.06 4.13
CA GLU A 90 2.78 -46.79 3.79
C GLU A 90 1.57 -46.19 4.49
N ASN A 91 1.73 -45.68 5.70
CA ASN A 91 0.68 -44.94 6.40
C ASN A 91 0.40 -43.60 5.70
N ALA A 92 1.43 -42.93 5.16
CA ALA A 92 1.28 -41.69 4.41
C ALA A 92 0.47 -41.90 3.12
N LYS A 93 0.76 -42.97 2.38
CA LYS A 93 -0.03 -43.35 1.18
C LYS A 93 -1.49 -43.64 1.53
N GLN A 94 -1.72 -44.40 2.60
CA GLN A 94 -3.09 -44.69 3.06
C GLN A 94 -3.84 -43.41 3.46
N ALA A 95 -3.17 -42.47 4.13
CA ALA A 95 -3.76 -41.19 4.50
C ALA A 95 -4.10 -40.32 3.29
N ILE A 96 -3.28 -40.31 2.23
CA ILE A 96 -3.58 -39.61 0.97
C ILE A 96 -4.83 -40.19 0.30
N GLU A 97 -4.93 -41.52 0.21
CA GLU A 97 -6.10 -42.18 -0.38
C GLU A 97 -7.37 -41.91 0.43
N GLN A 98 -7.26 -41.83 1.76
CA GLN A 98 -8.38 -41.45 2.62
C GLN A 98 -8.78 -39.99 2.43
N ALA A 99 -7.82 -39.06 2.34
CA ALA A 99 -8.10 -37.64 2.07
C ALA A 99 -8.83 -37.46 0.73
N LYS A 100 -8.40 -38.15 -0.33
CA LYS A 100 -9.05 -38.14 -1.65
C LYS A 100 -10.48 -38.65 -1.60
N LYS A 101 -10.75 -39.72 -0.84
CA LYS A 101 -12.12 -40.24 -0.63
C LYS A 101 -13.04 -39.25 0.09
N GLN A 102 -12.49 -38.31 0.85
CA GLN A 102 -13.24 -37.21 1.47
C GLN A 102 -13.47 -36.02 0.52
N GLY A 103 -13.05 -36.12 -0.74
CA GLY A 103 -13.19 -35.05 -1.75
C GLY A 103 -12.10 -33.97 -1.68
N LEU A 104 -11.00 -34.23 -0.96
CA LEU A 104 -9.87 -33.31 -0.83
C LEU A 104 -8.81 -33.63 -1.89
N GLY A 105 -8.31 -32.59 -2.59
CA GLY A 105 -7.42 -32.77 -3.74
C GLY A 105 -6.63 -31.52 -4.13
N GLY A 106 -6.34 -30.64 -3.17
CA GLY A 106 -5.60 -29.41 -3.42
C GLY A 106 -4.12 -29.65 -3.78
N LYS A 107 -3.46 -28.60 -4.27
CA LYS A 107 -2.06 -28.63 -4.74
C LYS A 107 -1.08 -29.17 -3.68
N GLY A 108 -1.36 -28.94 -2.39
CA GLY A 108 -0.54 -29.44 -1.28
C GLY A 108 -0.53 -30.98 -1.19
N LEU A 109 -1.68 -31.62 -1.43
CA LEU A 109 -1.79 -33.08 -1.40
C LEU A 109 -1.07 -33.73 -2.58
N VAL A 110 -1.15 -33.11 -3.76
CA VAL A 110 -0.43 -33.52 -4.98
C VAL A 110 1.09 -33.45 -4.78
N SER A 111 1.57 -32.40 -4.10
CA SER A 111 3.00 -32.25 -3.77
C SER A 111 3.50 -33.37 -2.85
N LEU A 112 2.74 -33.70 -1.79
CA LEU A 112 3.09 -34.78 -0.85
C LEU A 112 2.98 -36.17 -1.49
N GLU A 113 2.06 -36.37 -2.43
CA GLU A 113 1.95 -37.61 -3.22
C GLU A 113 3.15 -37.81 -4.15
N ALA A 114 3.64 -36.72 -4.76
CA ALA A 114 4.85 -36.77 -5.57
C ALA A 114 6.08 -37.23 -4.75
N GLN A 115 6.17 -36.85 -3.47
CA GLN A 115 7.22 -37.31 -2.56
C GLN A 115 7.17 -38.82 -2.26
N LEU A 116 6.02 -39.48 -2.46
CA LEU A 116 5.82 -40.90 -2.17
C LEU A 116 5.93 -41.82 -3.40
N SER A 117 6.09 -41.26 -4.60
CA SER A 117 6.16 -42.01 -5.86
C SER A 117 7.45 -42.83 -5.98
N PRO A 118 7.41 -44.03 -6.60
CA PRO A 118 8.55 -44.94 -6.69
C PRO A 118 9.76 -44.42 -7.49
N LYS A 119 9.63 -43.31 -8.24
CA LYS A 119 10.77 -42.59 -8.83
C LYS A 119 11.70 -41.95 -7.78
N ASN A 120 11.22 -41.77 -6.54
CA ASN A 120 11.99 -41.30 -5.38
C ASN A 120 12.20 -42.40 -4.32
N ARG A 121 12.13 -43.69 -4.69
CA ARG A 121 12.47 -44.79 -3.77
C ARG A 121 13.43 -45.77 -4.43
N ASN A 122 14.68 -45.73 -3.99
CA ASN A 122 15.55 -46.89 -4.02
C ASN A 122 16.20 -47.08 -2.63
N PRO A 123 15.64 -47.93 -1.74
CA PRO A 123 16.16 -48.14 -0.39
C PRO A 123 17.26 -49.22 -0.34
N ASN A 124 18.10 -49.36 -1.38
CA ASN A 124 19.22 -50.31 -1.38
C ASN A 124 20.25 -50.04 -2.48
N THR A 125 20.82 -48.84 -2.52
CA THR A 125 22.17 -48.67 -3.08
C THR A 125 23.00 -47.96 -2.03
N THR A 126 24.11 -48.57 -1.62
CA THR A 126 25.22 -47.82 -1.03
C THR A 126 25.48 -46.65 -1.95
N ALA A 127 25.22 -45.42 -1.50
CA ALA A 127 25.41 -44.21 -2.29
C ALA A 127 26.84 -44.25 -2.86
N VAL A 128 26.97 -44.57 -4.14
CA VAL A 128 28.26 -44.61 -4.80
C VAL A 128 28.69 -43.16 -4.86
N SER A 129 29.58 -42.78 -3.95
CA SER A 129 30.13 -41.45 -3.91
C SER A 129 31.23 -41.36 -4.97
N PRO A 130 31.39 -40.22 -5.65
CA PRO A 130 32.50 -40.04 -6.57
C PRO A 130 33.82 -40.28 -5.82
N PRO A 131 34.81 -40.95 -6.44
CA PRO A 131 36.12 -41.14 -5.83
C PRO A 131 36.70 -39.80 -5.36
N GLN A 132 37.36 -39.79 -4.19
CA GLN A 132 37.88 -38.56 -3.61
C GLN A 132 38.89 -37.85 -4.53
N GLU A 133 39.63 -38.61 -5.35
CA GLU A 133 40.52 -38.07 -6.39
C GLU A 133 39.77 -37.22 -7.42
N LEU A 134 38.57 -37.67 -7.82
CA LEU A 134 37.70 -37.00 -8.77
C LEU A 134 37.12 -35.70 -8.18
N VAL A 135 36.71 -35.74 -6.91
CA VAL A 135 36.28 -34.58 -6.12
C VAL A 135 37.41 -33.55 -6.01
N ASN A 136 38.61 -34.00 -5.64
CA ASN A 136 39.78 -33.13 -5.49
C ASN A 136 40.22 -32.53 -6.82
N SER A 137 40.17 -33.30 -7.91
CA SER A 137 40.49 -32.82 -9.26
C SER A 137 39.50 -31.74 -9.70
N LEU A 138 38.19 -31.94 -9.46
CA LEU A 138 37.17 -30.94 -9.77
C LEU A 138 37.41 -29.63 -9.00
N LEU A 139 37.64 -29.71 -7.68
CA LEU A 139 38.00 -28.53 -6.88
C LEU A 139 39.29 -27.87 -7.39
N GLY A 140 40.29 -28.66 -7.75
CA GLY A 140 41.54 -28.17 -8.31
C GLY A 140 41.34 -27.44 -9.64
N HIS A 141 40.50 -27.94 -10.56
CA HIS A 141 40.19 -27.22 -11.79
C HIS A 141 39.43 -25.91 -11.50
N TYR A 142 38.45 -25.96 -10.60
CA TYR A 142 37.64 -24.79 -10.22
C TYR A 142 38.50 -23.69 -9.57
N GLN A 143 39.30 -24.03 -8.56
CA GLN A 143 40.12 -23.08 -7.81
C GLN A 143 41.23 -22.45 -8.66
N ASN A 144 41.73 -23.16 -9.67
CA ASN A 144 42.75 -22.64 -10.60
C ASN A 144 42.14 -21.93 -11.82
N GLY A 145 40.84 -21.64 -11.82
CA GLY A 145 40.17 -20.92 -12.91
C GLY A 145 40.07 -21.69 -14.23
N ARG A 146 40.33 -23.01 -14.22
CA ARG A 146 40.17 -23.88 -15.40
C ARG A 146 38.71 -24.29 -15.56
N PHE A 147 37.84 -23.31 -15.78
CA PHE A 147 36.38 -23.50 -15.75
C PHE A 147 35.88 -24.50 -16.78
N ASN A 148 36.47 -24.55 -17.99
CA ASN A 148 36.10 -25.53 -19.02
C ASN A 148 36.39 -26.98 -18.60
N ASP A 149 37.52 -27.22 -17.93
CA ASP A 149 37.89 -28.56 -17.45
C ASP A 149 37.01 -28.94 -16.24
N ALA A 150 36.79 -27.99 -15.35
CA ALA A 150 35.92 -28.15 -14.18
C ALA A 150 34.48 -28.47 -14.60
N GLU A 151 33.96 -27.79 -15.62
CA GLU A 151 32.59 -28.00 -16.11
C GLU A 151 32.44 -29.39 -16.72
N LYS A 152 33.35 -29.80 -17.61
CA LYS A 152 33.34 -31.15 -18.20
C LYS A 152 33.36 -32.23 -17.12
N LEU A 153 34.21 -32.05 -16.10
CA LEU A 153 34.34 -33.00 -15.02
C LEU A 153 33.10 -33.00 -14.10
N ALA A 154 32.52 -31.84 -13.82
CA ALA A 154 31.28 -31.72 -13.06
C ALA A 154 30.11 -32.39 -13.78
N ILE A 155 29.98 -32.20 -15.10
CA ILE A 155 28.98 -32.88 -15.93
C ILE A 155 29.16 -34.41 -15.85
N SER A 156 30.39 -34.92 -16.03
CA SER A 156 30.69 -36.36 -15.89
C SER A 156 30.25 -36.88 -14.52
N ILE A 157 30.58 -36.17 -13.44
CA ILE A 157 30.16 -36.53 -12.07
C ILE A 157 28.65 -36.54 -11.93
N THR A 158 27.93 -35.55 -12.48
CA THR A 158 26.45 -35.51 -12.40
C THR A 158 25.77 -36.60 -13.22
N GLN A 159 26.44 -37.13 -14.26
CA GLN A 159 25.93 -38.23 -15.07
C GLN A 159 26.21 -39.60 -14.44
N GLU A 160 27.41 -39.79 -13.87
CA GLU A 160 27.82 -41.03 -13.22
C GLU A 160 27.25 -41.18 -11.80
N PHE A 161 27.05 -40.07 -11.10
CA PHE A 161 26.57 -40.00 -9.72
C PHE A 161 25.41 -38.98 -9.57
N PRO A 162 24.27 -39.20 -10.25
CA PRO A 162 23.19 -38.20 -10.34
C PRO A 162 22.53 -37.88 -8.99
N GLU A 163 22.55 -38.80 -8.03
CA GLU A 163 22.00 -38.61 -6.69
C GLU A 163 23.01 -37.96 -5.71
N HIS A 164 24.25 -37.69 -6.15
CA HIS A 164 25.27 -37.08 -5.30
C HIS A 164 25.29 -35.55 -5.45
N PRO A 165 25.06 -34.77 -4.37
CA PRO A 165 24.82 -33.32 -4.47
C PRO A 165 26.05 -32.50 -4.89
N PHE A 166 27.26 -33.01 -4.65
CA PHE A 166 28.50 -32.26 -4.86
C PHE A 166 28.72 -31.83 -6.33
N GLY A 167 28.49 -32.73 -7.29
CA GLY A 167 28.69 -32.43 -8.72
C GLY A 167 27.74 -31.32 -9.17
N TRP A 168 26.47 -31.41 -8.77
CA TRP A 168 25.45 -30.41 -9.07
C TRP A 168 25.75 -29.05 -8.45
N ARG A 169 26.22 -29.00 -7.20
CA ARG A 169 26.60 -27.74 -6.52
C ARG A 169 27.73 -27.01 -7.24
N VAL A 170 28.77 -27.74 -7.65
CA VAL A 170 29.92 -27.16 -8.37
C VAL A 170 29.52 -26.77 -9.80
N LEU A 171 28.71 -27.60 -10.47
CA LEU A 171 28.18 -27.29 -11.79
C LEU A 171 27.33 -26.02 -11.78
N GLY A 172 26.44 -25.86 -10.80
CA GLY A 172 25.63 -24.65 -10.63
C GLY A 172 26.48 -23.39 -10.42
N ALA A 173 27.55 -23.47 -9.62
CA ALA A 173 28.49 -22.36 -9.45
C ALA A 173 29.24 -22.00 -10.76
N LEU A 174 29.71 -23.02 -11.50
CA LEU A 174 30.41 -22.85 -12.78
C LEU A 174 29.53 -22.24 -13.87
N LEU A 175 28.31 -22.74 -14.00
CA LEU A 175 27.34 -22.24 -14.97
C LEU A 175 26.98 -20.78 -14.66
N GLY A 176 26.86 -20.42 -13.38
CA GLY A 176 26.68 -19.04 -12.94
C GLY A 176 27.85 -18.14 -13.37
N GLN A 177 29.08 -18.54 -13.04
CA GLN A 177 30.29 -17.78 -13.39
C GLN A 177 30.52 -17.63 -14.91
N THR A 178 30.07 -18.59 -15.71
CA THR A 178 30.17 -18.55 -17.18
C THR A 178 28.99 -17.84 -17.85
N GLY A 179 28.05 -17.29 -17.09
CA GLY A 179 26.90 -16.53 -17.59
C GLY A 179 25.71 -17.37 -18.04
N ARG A 180 25.74 -18.70 -17.89
CA ARG A 180 24.65 -19.63 -18.21
C ARG A 180 23.67 -19.75 -17.05
N LYS A 181 23.11 -18.60 -16.67
CA LYS A 181 22.33 -18.40 -15.43
C LYS A 181 21.11 -19.31 -15.30
N SER A 182 20.38 -19.56 -16.39
CA SER A 182 19.20 -20.45 -16.35
C SER A 182 19.56 -21.89 -16.01
N GLU A 183 20.60 -22.43 -16.65
CA GLU A 183 21.09 -23.80 -16.39
C GLU A 183 21.72 -23.90 -14.99
N ALA A 184 22.35 -22.81 -14.52
CA ALA A 184 22.86 -22.71 -13.16
C ALA A 184 21.75 -22.83 -12.10
N VAL A 185 20.57 -22.24 -12.34
CA VAL A 185 19.42 -22.38 -11.42
C VAL A 185 18.99 -23.84 -11.34
N GLU A 186 18.84 -24.52 -12.47
CA GLU A 186 18.43 -25.93 -12.50
C GLU A 186 19.42 -26.81 -11.72
N ALA A 187 20.72 -26.66 -11.98
CA ALA A 187 21.76 -27.39 -11.28
C ALA A 187 21.78 -27.10 -9.77
N ASN A 188 21.63 -25.84 -9.37
CA ASN A 188 21.57 -25.46 -7.95
C ASN A 188 20.28 -25.95 -7.26
N GLN A 189 19.14 -25.97 -7.96
CA GLN A 189 17.89 -26.53 -7.43
C GLN A 189 17.99 -28.04 -7.20
N ILE A 190 18.64 -28.77 -8.12
CA ILE A 190 18.92 -30.19 -7.95
C ILE A 190 19.87 -30.40 -6.75
N ALA A 191 20.93 -29.59 -6.64
CA ALA A 191 21.87 -29.66 -5.50
C ALA A 191 21.16 -29.45 -4.15
N VAL A 192 20.27 -28.45 -4.07
CA VAL A 192 19.45 -28.18 -2.87
C VAL A 192 18.45 -29.29 -2.60
N ALA A 193 17.81 -29.87 -3.62
CA ALA A 193 16.87 -30.97 -3.46
C ALA A 193 17.55 -32.25 -2.95
N LEU A 194 18.76 -32.54 -3.42
CA LEU A 194 19.56 -33.69 -2.99
C LEU A 194 20.21 -33.47 -1.62
N SER A 195 20.53 -32.23 -1.26
CA SER A 195 21.08 -31.88 0.06
C SER A 195 20.45 -30.60 0.62
N PRO A 196 19.24 -30.69 1.21
CA PRO A 196 18.53 -29.52 1.73
C PRO A 196 19.25 -28.81 2.89
N GLN A 197 20.23 -29.47 3.51
CA GLN A 197 21.02 -28.97 4.63
C GLN A 197 22.36 -28.35 4.18
N ASP A 198 22.65 -28.30 2.88
CA ASP A 198 23.87 -27.69 2.36
C ASP A 198 23.72 -26.16 2.21
N ALA A 199 24.24 -25.43 3.19
CA ALA A 199 24.22 -23.96 3.19
C ALA A 199 24.88 -23.36 1.92
N ALA A 200 25.92 -23.97 1.37
CA ALA A 200 26.60 -23.48 0.17
C ALA A 200 25.73 -23.65 -1.08
N ALA A 201 24.97 -24.75 -1.18
CA ALA A 201 24.03 -24.95 -2.28
C ALA A 201 22.91 -23.90 -2.28
N HIS A 202 22.34 -23.59 -1.10
CA HIS A 202 21.36 -22.51 -0.94
C HIS A 202 21.94 -21.13 -1.27
N SER A 203 23.19 -20.87 -0.88
CA SER A 203 23.87 -19.60 -1.21
C SER A 203 24.09 -19.46 -2.73
N ASN A 204 24.57 -20.51 -3.40
CA ASN A 204 24.75 -20.52 -4.85
C ASN A 204 23.43 -20.31 -5.61
N LEU A 205 22.36 -20.96 -5.15
CA LEU A 205 21.02 -20.77 -5.70
C LEU A 205 20.58 -19.31 -5.55
N GLY A 206 20.76 -18.71 -4.37
CA GLY A 206 20.43 -17.32 -4.10
C GLY A 206 21.17 -16.33 -4.99
N ILE A 207 22.48 -16.51 -5.18
CA ILE A 207 23.29 -15.69 -6.09
C ILE A 207 22.75 -15.78 -7.53
N THR A 208 22.49 -17.01 -8.01
CA THR A 208 22.02 -17.23 -9.38
C THR A 208 20.62 -16.63 -9.61
N LEU A 209 19.72 -16.75 -8.63
CA LEU A 209 18.39 -16.14 -8.68
C LEU A 209 18.47 -14.60 -8.70
N ARG A 210 19.37 -14.01 -7.90
CA ARG A 210 19.62 -12.56 -7.89
C ARG A 210 20.06 -12.08 -9.28
N GLU A 211 21.01 -12.77 -9.88
CA GLU A 211 21.54 -12.44 -11.22
C GLU A 211 20.52 -12.57 -12.36
N LEU A 212 19.39 -13.25 -12.13
CA LEU A 212 18.23 -13.35 -13.02
C LEU A 212 17.13 -12.33 -12.71
N GLY A 213 17.30 -11.47 -11.70
CA GLY A 213 16.31 -10.51 -11.24
C GLY A 213 15.19 -11.10 -10.38
N ARG A 214 15.30 -12.37 -9.97
CA ARG A 214 14.32 -13.06 -9.09
C ARG A 214 14.66 -12.78 -7.63
N LEU A 215 14.63 -11.51 -7.26
CA LEU A 215 15.22 -11.00 -6.01
C LEU A 215 14.55 -11.54 -4.74
N ASP A 216 13.22 -11.70 -4.73
CA ASP A 216 12.51 -12.26 -3.56
C ASP A 216 12.90 -13.73 -3.30
N GLU A 217 13.00 -14.54 -4.36
CA GLU A 217 13.41 -15.94 -4.25
C GLU A 217 14.90 -16.07 -3.87
N ALA A 218 15.72 -15.13 -4.32
CA ALA A 218 17.12 -15.03 -3.93
C ALA A 218 17.27 -14.76 -2.44
N GLU A 219 16.49 -13.83 -1.87
CA GLU A 219 16.49 -13.57 -0.44
C GLU A 219 16.10 -14.81 0.37
N VAL A 220 15.01 -15.50 -0.01
CA VAL A 220 14.57 -16.73 0.68
C VAL A 220 15.67 -17.79 0.69
N SER A 221 16.34 -18.00 -0.44
CA SER A 221 17.43 -18.98 -0.57
C SER A 221 18.64 -18.59 0.31
N LEU A 222 19.01 -17.31 0.34
CA LEU A 222 20.11 -16.81 1.18
C LEU A 222 19.78 -16.85 2.67
N MET A 223 18.54 -16.56 3.05
CA MET A 223 18.07 -16.72 4.44
C MET A 223 18.11 -18.19 4.86
N GLN A 224 17.74 -19.12 3.98
CA GLN A 224 17.86 -20.55 4.26
C GLN A 224 19.34 -20.97 4.42
N SER A 225 20.24 -20.46 3.58
CA SER A 225 21.69 -20.66 3.74
C SER A 225 22.18 -20.21 5.13
N LEU A 226 21.74 -19.04 5.59
CA LEU A 226 22.13 -18.47 6.88
C LEU A 226 21.45 -19.14 8.07
N ALA A 227 20.24 -19.67 7.91
CA ALA A 227 19.59 -20.50 8.93
C ALA A 227 20.37 -21.80 9.19
N LEU A 228 20.97 -22.37 8.14
CA LEU A 228 21.80 -23.57 8.21
C LEU A 228 23.21 -23.27 8.72
N LYS A 229 23.79 -22.15 8.29
CA LYS A 229 25.14 -21.71 8.66
C LYS A 229 25.16 -20.21 8.98
N PRO A 230 24.90 -19.83 10.25
CA PRO A 230 24.83 -18.42 10.65
C PRO A 230 26.14 -17.63 10.52
N ASP A 231 27.30 -18.32 10.52
CA ASP A 231 28.64 -17.73 10.40
C ASP A 231 29.15 -17.67 8.95
N PHE A 232 28.25 -17.80 7.96
CA PHE A 232 28.61 -17.77 6.55
C PHE A 232 28.73 -16.32 6.03
N ALA A 233 29.91 -15.73 6.16
CA ALA A 233 30.18 -14.34 5.79
C ALA A 233 29.79 -14.00 4.33
N GLU A 234 30.10 -14.88 3.38
CA GLU A 234 29.73 -14.70 1.97
C GLU A 234 28.22 -14.66 1.75
N ALA A 235 27.44 -15.47 2.48
CA ALA A 235 25.99 -15.48 2.39
C ALA A 235 25.37 -14.20 3.00
N HIS A 236 25.94 -13.68 4.10
CA HIS A 236 25.54 -12.36 4.66
C HIS A 236 25.82 -11.22 3.67
N ASN A 237 27.00 -11.20 3.04
CA ASN A 237 27.31 -10.21 2.01
C ASN A 237 26.33 -10.31 0.83
N ASN A 238 26.08 -11.52 0.33
CA ASN A 238 25.15 -11.73 -0.78
C ASN A 238 23.70 -11.35 -0.43
N LEU A 239 23.25 -11.61 0.81
CA LEU A 239 21.95 -11.15 1.29
C LEU A 239 21.89 -9.62 1.34
N GLY A 240 22.98 -8.98 1.76
CA GLY A 240 23.12 -7.52 1.71
C GLY A 240 22.95 -6.98 0.30
N VAL A 241 23.64 -7.57 -0.70
CA VAL A 241 23.51 -7.17 -2.11
C VAL A 241 22.08 -7.36 -2.61
N THR A 242 21.44 -8.50 -2.33
CA THR A 242 20.05 -8.75 -2.73
C THR A 242 19.07 -7.74 -2.10
N ARG A 243 19.27 -7.37 -0.83
CA ARG A 243 18.43 -6.38 -0.14
C ARG A 243 18.66 -4.96 -0.65
N HIS A 244 19.90 -4.63 -1.02
CA HIS A 244 20.25 -3.37 -1.68
C HIS A 244 19.51 -3.24 -3.01
N GLU A 245 19.55 -4.27 -3.87
CA GLU A 245 18.82 -4.32 -5.15
C GLU A 245 17.29 -4.26 -4.97
N LEU A 246 16.75 -4.72 -3.83
CA LEU A 246 15.34 -4.61 -3.45
C LEU A 246 14.96 -3.24 -2.84
N GLY A 247 15.90 -2.29 -2.75
CA GLY A 247 15.69 -0.96 -2.17
C GLY A 247 15.62 -0.94 -0.64
N ARG A 248 15.92 -2.05 0.04
CA ARG A 248 15.91 -2.19 1.50
C ARG A 248 17.30 -1.90 2.08
N LEU A 249 17.76 -0.66 1.86
CA LEU A 249 19.13 -0.22 2.13
C LEU A 249 19.57 -0.42 3.60
N GLU A 250 18.70 -0.14 4.56
CA GLU A 250 19.05 -0.31 5.99
C GLU A 250 19.20 -1.80 6.38
N GLU A 251 18.41 -2.70 5.80
CA GLU A 251 18.58 -4.14 6.02
C GLU A 251 19.85 -4.69 5.32
N ALA A 252 20.25 -4.06 4.21
CA ALA A 252 21.52 -4.36 3.55
C ALA A 252 22.71 -3.99 4.43
N LEU A 253 22.70 -2.81 5.08
CA LEU A 253 23.74 -2.42 6.04
C LEU A 253 23.93 -3.44 7.16
N VAL A 254 22.84 -3.96 7.73
CA VAL A 254 22.90 -4.98 8.79
C VAL A 254 23.62 -6.23 8.28
N SER A 255 23.29 -6.66 7.06
CA SER A 255 23.85 -7.87 6.45
C SER A 255 25.34 -7.70 6.12
N TYR A 256 25.76 -6.55 5.58
CA TYR A 256 27.18 -6.25 5.34
C TYR A 256 27.98 -6.14 6.63
N ASN A 257 27.45 -5.47 7.66
CA ASN A 257 28.11 -5.39 8.96
C ASN A 257 28.29 -6.78 9.59
N GLN A 258 27.30 -7.67 9.43
CA GLN A 258 27.43 -9.05 9.89
C GLN A 258 28.51 -9.82 9.11
N ALA A 259 28.60 -9.62 7.79
CA ALA A 259 29.66 -10.20 6.97
C ALA A 259 31.06 -9.71 7.40
N ILE A 260 31.21 -8.41 7.67
CA ILE A 260 32.46 -7.79 8.15
C ILE A 260 32.81 -8.26 9.56
N ALA A 261 31.82 -8.37 10.45
CA ALA A 261 32.05 -8.88 11.81
C ALA A 261 32.58 -10.32 11.82
N LEU A 262 32.08 -11.16 10.89
CA LEU A 262 32.55 -12.53 10.70
C LEU A 262 33.91 -12.59 9.99
N LYS A 263 34.14 -11.68 9.03
CA LYS A 263 35.34 -11.63 8.19
C LYS A 263 35.79 -10.17 8.00
N PRO A 264 36.63 -9.64 8.90
CA PRO A 264 37.03 -8.22 8.88
C PRO A 264 37.81 -7.79 7.63
N ASP A 265 38.49 -8.73 6.97
CA ASP A 265 39.28 -8.53 5.74
C ASP A 265 38.45 -8.73 4.46
N PHE A 266 37.12 -8.77 4.56
CA PHE A 266 36.25 -8.96 3.41
C PHE A 266 36.07 -7.65 2.61
N ALA A 267 37.01 -7.39 1.69
CA ALA A 267 37.05 -6.17 0.88
C ALA A 267 35.72 -5.87 0.15
N ASP A 268 35.07 -6.87 -0.44
CA ASP A 268 33.80 -6.70 -1.16
C ASP A 268 32.67 -6.23 -0.24
N ALA A 269 32.63 -6.72 1.01
CA ALA A 269 31.63 -6.30 1.99
C ALA A 269 31.85 -4.83 2.43
N HIS A 270 33.10 -4.41 2.62
CA HIS A 270 33.41 -2.99 2.88
C HIS A 270 33.07 -2.09 1.69
N TYR A 271 33.34 -2.55 0.47
CA TYR A 271 32.97 -1.84 -0.76
C TYR A 271 31.45 -1.67 -0.88
N ASN A 272 30.69 -2.76 -0.71
CA ASN A 272 29.23 -2.74 -0.79
C ASN A 272 28.61 -1.89 0.33
N LEU A 273 29.15 -2.00 1.56
CA LEU A 273 28.75 -1.15 2.69
C LEU A 273 28.97 0.33 2.37
N GLY A 274 30.15 0.69 1.85
CA GLY A 274 30.47 2.06 1.45
C GLY A 274 29.51 2.62 0.41
N ASN A 275 29.17 1.83 -0.61
CA ASN A 275 28.20 2.23 -1.64
C ASN A 275 26.80 2.47 -1.04
N THR A 276 26.31 1.55 -0.23
CA THR A 276 24.98 1.69 0.40
C THR A 276 24.91 2.86 1.39
N LEU A 277 25.97 3.10 2.16
CA LEU A 277 26.07 4.25 3.07
C LEU A 277 26.05 5.58 2.29
N GLN A 278 26.68 5.61 1.10
CA GLN A 278 26.65 6.77 0.24
C GLN A 278 25.23 7.09 -0.27
N GLU A 279 24.47 6.07 -0.66
CA GLU A 279 23.06 6.23 -1.08
C GLU A 279 22.16 6.71 0.07
N LEU A 280 22.43 6.26 1.29
CA LEU A 280 21.75 6.72 2.52
C LEU A 280 22.22 8.09 3.01
N GLY A 281 23.21 8.71 2.37
CA GLY A 281 23.76 10.01 2.79
C GLY A 281 24.67 9.97 4.03
N LYS A 282 25.06 8.78 4.51
CA LYS A 282 25.99 8.59 5.64
C LYS A 282 27.44 8.69 5.14
N LEU A 283 27.82 9.88 4.66
CA LEU A 283 29.02 10.09 3.84
C LEU A 283 30.35 9.81 4.57
N GLU A 284 30.46 10.14 5.86
CA GLU A 284 31.69 9.89 6.63
C GLU A 284 31.91 8.39 6.87
N GLU A 285 30.85 7.64 7.14
CA GLU A 285 30.91 6.18 7.29
C GLU A 285 31.22 5.52 5.94
N ALA A 286 30.65 6.05 4.85
CA ALA A 286 30.95 5.61 3.48
C ALA A 286 32.44 5.82 3.14
N LEU A 287 33.00 6.97 3.52
CA LEU A 287 34.42 7.30 3.32
C LEU A 287 35.32 6.30 4.06
N ALA A 288 35.01 6.00 5.32
CA ALA A 288 35.75 5.01 6.10
C ALA A 288 35.71 3.62 5.44
N SER A 289 34.54 3.18 5.00
CA SER A 289 34.33 1.88 4.37
C SER A 289 35.05 1.77 3.02
N CYS A 290 34.98 2.81 2.18
CA CYS A 290 35.70 2.84 0.91
C CYS A 290 37.23 2.78 1.11
N ARG A 291 37.76 3.51 2.10
CA ARG A 291 39.19 3.45 2.44
C ARG A 291 39.62 2.08 2.93
N GLN A 292 38.79 1.39 3.73
CA GLN A 292 39.06 0.02 4.15
C GLN A 292 39.05 -0.95 2.96
N ALA A 293 38.07 -0.84 2.06
CA ALA A 293 38.04 -1.66 0.85
C ALA A 293 39.31 -1.48 -0.01
N ILE A 294 39.76 -0.24 -0.20
CA ILE A 294 40.99 0.07 -0.95
C ILE A 294 42.24 -0.41 -0.20
N ALA A 295 42.29 -0.27 1.13
CA ALA A 295 43.43 -0.75 1.92
C ALA A 295 43.58 -2.28 1.83
N LEU A 296 42.45 -3.01 1.82
CA LEU A 296 42.43 -4.47 1.65
C LEU A 296 42.73 -4.88 0.22
N LYS A 297 42.22 -4.14 -0.78
CA LYS A 297 42.39 -4.44 -2.20
C LYS A 297 42.65 -3.16 -3.02
N PRO A 298 43.92 -2.74 -3.18
CA PRO A 298 44.26 -1.44 -3.77
C PRO A 298 43.99 -1.28 -5.26
N ASP A 299 43.82 -2.39 -5.99
CA ASP A 299 43.73 -2.47 -7.45
C ASP A 299 42.27 -2.50 -7.98
N VAL A 300 41.27 -2.26 -7.12
CA VAL A 300 39.86 -2.18 -7.52
C VAL A 300 39.51 -0.77 -7.98
N ALA A 301 39.43 -0.56 -9.29
CA ALA A 301 39.08 0.73 -9.89
C ALA A 301 37.71 1.26 -9.41
N GLU A 302 36.72 0.37 -9.26
CA GLU A 302 35.38 0.69 -8.78
C GLU A 302 35.40 1.30 -7.37
N ALA A 303 36.27 0.80 -6.48
CA ALA A 303 36.40 1.32 -5.12
C ALA A 303 37.00 2.73 -5.09
N HIS A 304 38.00 3.02 -5.95
CA HIS A 304 38.55 4.36 -6.11
C HIS A 304 37.52 5.34 -6.71
N SER A 305 36.69 4.90 -7.64
CA SER A 305 35.60 5.72 -8.20
C SER A 305 34.56 6.07 -7.13
N ASN A 306 34.11 5.10 -6.33
CA ASN A 306 33.17 5.34 -5.23
C ASN A 306 33.76 6.24 -4.13
N LEU A 307 35.05 6.11 -3.84
CA LEU A 307 35.76 7.04 -2.97
C LEU A 307 35.72 8.47 -3.53
N GLY A 308 35.96 8.64 -4.83
CA GLY A 308 35.88 9.93 -5.52
C GLY A 308 34.51 10.60 -5.36
N ILE A 309 33.42 9.89 -5.65
CA ILE A 309 32.04 10.40 -5.47
C ILE A 309 31.76 10.75 -3.99
N THR A 310 32.27 9.96 -3.05
CA THR A 310 32.06 10.21 -1.61
C THR A 310 32.78 11.48 -1.17
N LEU A 311 34.02 11.67 -1.61
CA LEU A 311 34.82 12.86 -1.33
C LEU A 311 34.21 14.12 -1.97
N GLN A 312 33.67 13.99 -3.19
CA GLN A 312 32.91 15.06 -3.85
C GLN A 312 31.74 15.53 -2.98
N LYS A 313 30.89 14.60 -2.54
CA LYS A 313 29.72 14.93 -1.70
C LYS A 313 30.11 15.54 -0.34
N LEU A 314 31.32 15.29 0.14
CA LEU A 314 31.92 15.91 1.33
C LEU A 314 32.63 17.26 1.04
N GLY A 315 32.66 17.71 -0.21
CA GLY A 315 33.33 18.95 -0.64
C GLY A 315 34.85 18.86 -0.74
N ARG A 316 35.44 17.66 -0.67
CA ARG A 316 36.89 17.40 -0.75
C ARG A 316 37.32 17.18 -2.21
N LEU A 317 37.12 18.20 -3.03
CA LEU A 317 37.19 18.09 -4.50
C LEU A 317 38.58 17.69 -5.03
N ASP A 318 39.68 18.18 -4.45
CA ASP A 318 41.04 17.82 -4.89
C ASP A 318 41.34 16.32 -4.66
N GLU A 319 40.91 15.78 -3.50
CA GLU A 319 41.06 14.36 -3.20
C GLU A 319 40.14 13.51 -4.08
N ALA A 320 38.93 14.01 -4.37
CA ALA A 320 37.99 13.35 -5.28
C ALA A 320 38.58 13.22 -6.71
N GLU A 321 39.18 14.29 -7.25
CA GLU A 321 39.87 14.26 -8.54
C GLU A 321 40.99 13.20 -8.54
N ALA A 322 41.83 13.20 -7.49
CA ALA A 322 42.92 12.23 -7.37
C ALA A 322 42.40 10.78 -7.37
N SER A 323 41.31 10.50 -6.64
CA SER A 323 40.69 9.17 -6.63
C SER A 323 40.10 8.77 -7.99
N CYS A 324 39.41 9.67 -8.68
CA CYS A 324 38.90 9.38 -10.03
C CYS A 324 40.03 9.13 -11.04
N ARG A 325 41.13 9.89 -10.97
CA ARG A 325 42.33 9.65 -11.80
C ARG A 325 42.98 8.32 -11.50
N GLN A 326 43.04 7.92 -10.23
CA GLN A 326 43.56 6.60 -9.86
C GLN A 326 42.69 5.46 -10.41
N ALA A 327 41.35 5.61 -10.38
CA ALA A 327 40.45 4.65 -11.00
C ALA A 327 40.71 4.50 -12.52
N ILE A 328 40.96 5.61 -13.23
CA ILE A 328 41.30 5.60 -14.66
C ILE A 328 42.68 4.98 -14.92
N VAL A 329 43.66 5.20 -14.05
CA VAL A 329 44.98 4.55 -14.16
C VAL A 329 44.87 3.03 -14.03
N LEU A 330 44.06 2.56 -13.07
CA LEU A 330 43.82 1.13 -12.85
C LEU A 330 43.00 0.49 -13.98
N LYS A 331 42.03 1.23 -14.53
CA LYS A 331 41.11 0.76 -15.57
C LYS A 331 40.85 1.89 -16.59
N PRO A 332 41.67 2.02 -17.65
CA PRO A 332 41.57 3.12 -18.61
C PRO A 332 40.25 3.17 -19.40
N ASP A 333 39.58 2.04 -19.55
CA ASP A 333 38.29 1.87 -20.23
C ASP A 333 37.08 2.00 -19.28
N PHE A 334 37.28 2.51 -18.06
CA PHE A 334 36.21 2.69 -17.08
C PHE A 334 35.39 3.97 -17.35
N ALA A 335 34.33 3.85 -18.14
CA ALA A 335 33.49 4.97 -18.56
C ALA A 335 32.93 5.78 -17.38
N GLU A 336 32.47 5.11 -16.30
CA GLU A 336 31.94 5.75 -15.10
C GLU A 336 32.99 6.66 -14.43
N ALA A 337 34.26 6.24 -14.35
CA ALA A 337 35.33 7.05 -13.77
C ALA A 337 35.67 8.30 -14.61
N HIS A 338 35.62 8.19 -15.95
CA HIS A 338 35.77 9.36 -16.83
C HIS A 338 34.60 10.35 -16.69
N SER A 339 33.36 9.85 -16.54
CA SER A 339 32.19 10.69 -16.31
C SER A 339 32.28 11.42 -14.96
N ASN A 340 32.67 10.70 -13.90
CA ASN A 340 32.89 11.28 -12.58
C ASN A 340 34.01 12.32 -12.59
N LEU A 341 35.13 12.06 -13.28
CA LEU A 341 36.19 13.05 -13.45
C LEU A 341 35.69 14.33 -14.15
N GLY A 342 34.85 14.19 -15.18
CA GLY A 342 34.22 15.34 -15.85
C GLY A 342 33.38 16.18 -14.88
N ALA A 343 32.54 15.54 -14.06
CA ALA A 343 31.76 16.21 -13.03
C ALA A 343 32.64 16.89 -11.97
N MET A 344 33.76 16.28 -11.57
CA MET A 344 34.71 16.88 -10.62
C MET A 344 35.33 18.15 -11.20
N LEU A 345 35.79 18.09 -12.45
CA LEU A 345 36.38 19.22 -13.16
C LEU A 345 35.37 20.37 -13.31
N GLN A 346 34.10 20.04 -13.53
CA GLN A 346 33.02 21.02 -13.58
C GLN A 346 32.85 21.75 -12.25
N GLU A 347 32.77 21.02 -11.12
CA GLU A 347 32.64 21.61 -9.79
C GLU A 347 33.86 22.42 -9.35
N LEU A 348 35.06 22.03 -9.80
CA LEU A 348 36.30 22.79 -9.62
C LEU A 348 36.38 24.06 -10.50
N GLY A 349 35.38 24.30 -11.36
CA GLY A 349 35.36 25.43 -12.29
C GLY A 349 36.29 25.26 -13.51
N ARG A 350 36.88 24.08 -13.71
CA ARG A 350 37.71 23.73 -14.88
C ARG A 350 36.83 23.32 -16.06
N LEU A 351 35.91 24.23 -16.43
CA LEU A 351 34.82 23.98 -17.38
C LEU A 351 35.29 23.61 -18.79
N GLU A 352 36.49 24.02 -19.20
CA GLU A 352 37.05 23.66 -20.52
C GLU A 352 37.60 22.23 -20.57
N GLU A 353 37.99 21.66 -19.42
CA GLU A 353 38.52 20.29 -19.33
C GLU A 353 37.43 19.24 -19.15
N ALA A 354 36.34 19.59 -18.44
CA ALA A 354 35.23 18.68 -18.14
C ALA A 354 34.59 18.01 -19.39
N PRO A 355 34.34 18.71 -20.53
CA PRO A 355 33.76 18.11 -21.72
C PRO A 355 34.65 17.01 -22.33
N VAL A 356 35.98 17.10 -22.18
CA VAL A 356 36.92 16.09 -22.69
C VAL A 356 36.69 14.77 -21.96
N SER A 357 36.60 14.81 -20.63
CA SER A 357 36.35 13.63 -19.80
C SER A 357 34.97 13.02 -20.06
N HIS A 358 33.91 13.84 -20.17
CA HIS A 358 32.57 13.33 -20.52
C HIS A 358 32.53 12.71 -21.93
N LYS A 359 33.19 13.32 -22.93
CA LYS A 359 33.29 12.74 -24.27
C LYS A 359 34.07 11.43 -24.28
N GLN A 360 35.09 11.28 -23.45
CA GLN A 360 35.80 10.02 -23.29
C GLN A 360 34.89 8.94 -22.68
N ALA A 361 34.09 9.28 -21.67
CA ALA A 361 33.10 8.36 -21.10
C ALA A 361 32.08 7.91 -22.16
N ILE A 362 31.58 8.83 -22.98
CA ILE A 362 30.63 8.54 -24.07
C ILE A 362 31.30 7.69 -25.17
N ALA A 363 32.57 7.94 -25.50
CA ALA A 363 33.30 7.14 -26.49
C ALA A 363 33.49 5.69 -26.05
N LEU A 364 33.69 5.47 -24.74
CA LEU A 364 33.80 4.14 -24.14
C LEU A 364 32.42 3.46 -24.00
N LYS A 365 31.38 4.23 -23.68
CA LYS A 365 30.01 3.77 -23.44
C LYS A 365 29.00 4.71 -24.13
N PRO A 366 28.68 4.48 -25.42
CA PRO A 366 27.82 5.38 -26.20
C PRO A 366 26.39 5.54 -25.66
N ASP A 367 25.88 4.53 -24.96
CA ASP A 367 24.56 4.46 -24.34
C ASP A 367 24.50 5.02 -22.91
N TYR A 368 25.54 5.75 -22.48
CA TYR A 368 25.62 6.30 -21.13
C TYR A 368 24.83 7.62 -20.99
N ALA A 369 23.52 7.51 -20.74
CA ALA A 369 22.61 8.66 -20.65
C ALA A 369 23.07 9.73 -19.64
N GLU A 370 23.58 9.33 -18.46
CA GLU A 370 24.10 10.25 -17.44
C GLU A 370 25.29 11.07 -17.94
N ALA A 371 26.21 10.46 -18.72
CA ALA A 371 27.37 11.17 -19.27
C ALA A 371 26.96 12.19 -20.34
N HIS A 372 25.95 11.88 -21.17
CA HIS A 372 25.37 12.85 -22.11
C HIS A 372 24.70 14.03 -21.39
N SER A 373 23.96 13.76 -20.31
CA SER A 373 23.35 14.81 -19.48
C SER A 373 24.41 15.71 -18.80
N ASN A 374 25.46 15.11 -18.23
CA ASN A 374 26.55 15.86 -17.59
C ASN A 374 27.35 16.70 -18.61
N LEU A 375 27.60 16.17 -19.81
CA LEU A 375 28.17 16.93 -20.91
C LEU A 375 27.29 18.14 -21.26
N GLY A 376 25.98 17.94 -21.38
CA GLY A 376 25.02 19.01 -21.63
C GLY A 376 25.06 20.12 -20.58
N ASN A 377 25.09 19.76 -19.28
CA ASN A 377 25.20 20.72 -18.18
C ASN A 377 26.48 21.56 -18.27
N THR A 378 27.59 20.91 -18.57
CA THR A 378 28.88 21.59 -18.71
C THR A 378 28.88 22.54 -19.91
N LEU A 379 28.32 22.12 -21.04
CA LEU A 379 28.20 22.94 -22.25
C LEU A 379 27.26 24.14 -22.05
N GLN A 380 26.18 23.97 -21.30
CA GLN A 380 25.28 25.05 -20.93
C GLN A 380 26.01 26.11 -20.10
N GLN A 381 26.81 25.70 -19.10
CA GLN A 381 27.62 26.62 -18.29
C GLN A 381 28.69 27.37 -19.12
N LEU A 382 29.20 26.76 -20.19
CA LEU A 382 30.09 27.40 -21.17
C LEU A 382 29.34 28.33 -22.15
N GLY A 383 28.01 28.42 -22.08
CA GLY A 383 27.18 29.18 -23.02
C GLY A 383 27.03 28.52 -24.40
N ARG A 384 27.44 27.26 -24.56
CA ARG A 384 27.34 26.49 -25.81
C ARG A 384 25.97 25.81 -25.90
N LEU A 385 24.92 26.62 -25.93
CA LEU A 385 23.53 26.18 -25.73
C LEU A 385 23.07 25.13 -26.77
N ASP A 386 23.44 25.28 -28.04
CA ASP A 386 23.04 24.33 -29.10
C ASP A 386 23.66 22.94 -28.90
N GLU A 387 24.91 22.88 -28.43
CA GLU A 387 25.58 21.61 -28.13
C GLU A 387 25.05 21.00 -26.82
N ALA A 388 24.64 21.84 -25.87
CA ALA A 388 23.98 21.40 -24.64
C ALA A 388 22.62 20.75 -24.95
N GLU A 389 21.78 21.40 -25.75
CA GLU A 389 20.51 20.86 -26.25
C GLU A 389 20.69 19.51 -26.95
N ALA A 390 21.66 19.40 -27.87
CA ALA A 390 21.96 18.14 -28.54
C ALA A 390 22.34 17.02 -27.55
N SER A 391 23.12 17.35 -26.53
CA SER A 391 23.53 16.40 -25.50
C SER A 391 22.37 15.95 -24.61
N PHE A 392 21.48 16.86 -24.20
CA PHE A 392 20.28 16.51 -23.44
C PHE A 392 19.29 15.66 -24.25
N ASN A 393 19.10 16.00 -25.54
CA ASN A 393 18.27 15.19 -26.43
C ASN A 393 18.82 13.77 -26.59
N GLN A 394 20.15 13.60 -26.64
CA GLN A 394 20.76 12.26 -26.68
C GLN A 394 20.55 11.50 -25.36
N ALA A 395 20.67 12.17 -24.21
CA ALA A 395 20.35 11.58 -22.91
C ALA A 395 18.89 11.12 -22.83
N ILE A 396 17.95 11.93 -23.33
CA ILE A 396 16.51 11.63 -23.38
C ILE A 396 16.21 10.49 -24.37
N ALA A 397 16.89 10.44 -25.52
CA ALA A 397 16.73 9.37 -26.49
C ALA A 397 17.14 8.00 -25.91
N LEU A 398 18.19 7.98 -25.09
CA LEU A 398 18.67 6.79 -24.39
C LEU A 398 17.77 6.42 -23.20
N LYS A 399 17.30 7.43 -22.45
CA LYS A 399 16.45 7.26 -21.27
C LYS A 399 15.26 8.25 -21.33
N PRO A 400 14.13 7.85 -21.94
CA PRO A 400 12.99 8.74 -22.16
C PRO A 400 12.37 9.33 -20.89
N ASP A 401 12.47 8.63 -19.76
CA ASP A 401 11.99 9.04 -18.44
C ASP A 401 13.09 9.75 -17.61
N TYR A 402 14.15 10.25 -18.24
CA TYR A 402 15.23 10.91 -17.53
C TYR A 402 14.85 12.34 -17.13
N ALA A 403 14.15 12.46 -16.00
CA ALA A 403 13.63 13.73 -15.50
C ALA A 403 14.66 14.86 -15.42
N ALA A 404 15.91 14.55 -15.01
CA ALA A 404 16.96 15.56 -14.91
C ALA A 404 17.34 16.12 -16.29
N ALA A 405 17.47 15.26 -17.31
CA ALA A 405 17.78 15.70 -18.67
C ALA A 405 16.66 16.55 -19.27
N HIS A 406 15.39 16.19 -19.06
CA HIS A 406 14.23 17.00 -19.46
C HIS A 406 14.21 18.37 -18.77
N TYR A 407 14.53 18.44 -17.48
CA TYR A 407 14.61 19.71 -16.75
C TYR A 407 15.73 20.61 -17.27
N ASN A 408 16.90 20.03 -17.53
CA ASN A 408 18.06 20.77 -18.02
C ASN A 408 17.87 21.23 -19.48
N LEU A 409 17.22 20.40 -20.32
CA LEU A 409 16.76 20.80 -21.65
C LEU A 409 15.79 21.98 -21.57
N GLY A 410 14.76 21.90 -20.72
CA GLY A 410 13.82 23.00 -20.53
C GLY A 410 14.49 24.31 -20.09
N SER A 411 15.51 24.20 -19.21
CA SER A 411 16.32 25.36 -18.78
C SER A 411 17.15 25.93 -19.93
N THR A 412 17.78 25.08 -20.74
CA THR A 412 18.57 25.49 -21.92
C THR A 412 17.69 26.18 -22.97
N LEU A 413 16.51 25.61 -23.26
CA LEU A 413 15.54 26.19 -24.20
C LEU A 413 15.02 27.56 -23.74
N LYS A 414 14.85 27.74 -22.41
CA LYS A 414 14.50 29.03 -21.83
C LYS A 414 15.59 30.08 -22.05
N GLU A 415 16.86 29.71 -21.89
CA GLU A 415 18.00 30.61 -22.16
C GLU A 415 18.14 30.97 -23.65
N GLN A 416 17.62 30.12 -24.55
CA GLN A 416 17.49 30.39 -25.99
C GLN A 416 16.19 31.14 -26.36
N ASP A 417 15.40 31.63 -25.38
CA ASP A 417 14.09 32.29 -25.57
C ASP A 417 12.99 31.41 -26.23
N ARG A 418 13.15 30.08 -26.23
CA ARG A 418 12.17 29.10 -26.78
C ARG A 418 11.17 28.64 -25.71
N MET A 419 10.29 29.56 -25.30
CA MET A 419 9.44 29.39 -24.12
C MET A 419 8.45 28.21 -24.19
N GLU A 420 7.82 27.96 -25.35
CA GLU A 420 6.83 26.88 -25.50
C GLU A 420 7.47 25.49 -25.34
N GLU A 421 8.62 25.27 -25.98
CA GLU A 421 9.37 24.02 -25.91
C GLU A 421 9.99 23.79 -24.52
N SER A 422 10.39 24.88 -23.86
CA SER A 422 10.86 24.87 -22.47
C SER A 422 9.78 24.36 -21.51
N VAL A 423 8.54 24.87 -21.62
CA VAL A 423 7.41 24.43 -20.79
C VAL A 423 7.12 22.95 -21.03
N SER A 424 7.12 22.49 -22.29
CA SER A 424 6.92 21.07 -22.61
C SER A 424 7.98 20.17 -21.95
N SER A 425 9.25 20.58 -22.01
CA SER A 425 10.35 19.84 -21.40
C SER A 425 10.23 19.79 -19.87
N PHE A 426 9.83 20.89 -19.23
CA PHE A 426 9.57 20.89 -17.78
C PHE A 426 8.40 20.00 -17.37
N GLN A 427 7.35 19.93 -18.19
CA GLN A 427 6.23 19.02 -17.96
C GLN A 427 6.67 17.55 -18.03
N GLN A 428 7.49 17.18 -19.01
CA GLN A 428 8.07 15.83 -19.10
C GLN A 428 8.99 15.50 -17.91
N ALA A 429 9.77 16.48 -17.46
CA ALA A 429 10.61 16.34 -16.27
C ALA A 429 9.78 16.07 -15.01
N PHE A 430 8.68 16.82 -14.82
CA PHE A 430 7.77 16.63 -13.70
C PHE A 430 7.10 15.25 -13.77
N ALA A 431 6.58 14.88 -14.94
CA ALA A 431 5.92 13.61 -15.19
C ALA A 431 6.81 12.40 -14.86
N SER A 432 8.08 12.49 -15.26
CA SER A 432 9.05 11.42 -15.06
C SER A 432 9.48 11.25 -13.59
N ARG A 433 9.44 12.31 -12.77
CA ARG A 433 9.75 12.21 -11.32
C ARG A 433 8.61 11.61 -10.51
N THR A 434 7.38 11.80 -10.96
CA THR A 434 6.17 11.40 -10.23
C THR A 434 5.58 10.08 -10.72
N GLY A 435 6.05 9.55 -11.85
CA GLY A 435 5.44 8.40 -12.52
C GLY A 435 4.09 8.74 -13.19
N ILE A 436 3.76 10.03 -13.29
CA ILE A 436 2.49 10.55 -13.82
C ILE A 436 2.80 11.08 -15.22
N ARG A 437 2.37 10.40 -16.30
CA ARG A 437 2.50 10.97 -17.65
C ARG A 437 1.81 12.33 -17.74
N PRO A 438 2.35 13.31 -18.50
CA PRO A 438 1.58 14.52 -18.76
C PRO A 438 0.32 14.09 -19.49
N VAL A 439 -0.83 14.53 -18.98
CA VAL A 439 -2.08 14.49 -19.73
C VAL A 439 -1.76 15.22 -21.03
N GLY A 440 -1.87 14.52 -22.16
CA GLY A 440 -1.82 15.17 -23.46
C GLY A 440 -2.92 16.22 -23.55
N GLU A 441 -3.11 16.84 -24.69
CA GLU A 441 -4.26 17.70 -24.97
C GLU A 441 -5.61 16.93 -24.97
N GLU A 442 -5.83 16.00 -24.04
CA GLU A 442 -7.16 15.68 -23.59
C GLU A 442 -7.67 16.90 -22.83
N VAL A 443 -8.58 17.63 -23.50
CA VAL A 443 -9.60 18.42 -22.83
C VAL A 443 -10.17 17.53 -21.73
N LEU A 444 -9.74 17.77 -20.49
CA LEU A 444 -10.38 17.20 -19.31
C LEU A 444 -11.87 17.50 -19.47
N ALA A 445 -12.68 16.47 -19.65
CA ALA A 445 -14.12 16.59 -19.48
C ALA A 445 -14.34 17.31 -18.14
N PRO A 446 -15.20 18.34 -18.08
CA PRO A 446 -15.21 19.30 -16.98
C PRO A 446 -15.30 18.54 -15.65
N ALA A 447 -14.21 18.63 -14.88
CA ALA A 447 -14.07 17.96 -13.60
C ALA A 447 -14.86 18.73 -12.54
N THR A 448 -16.18 18.64 -12.60
CA THR A 448 -17.12 18.86 -11.48
C THR A 448 -18.42 18.13 -11.79
N THR A 449 -18.52 16.86 -11.39
CA THR A 449 -19.77 16.10 -11.54
C THR A 449 -20.86 16.66 -10.61
N SER A 450 -20.49 17.25 -9.46
CA SER A 450 -21.41 17.92 -8.51
C SER A 450 -20.76 19.08 -7.71
N ILE A 451 -21.56 20.10 -7.33
CA ILE A 451 -21.18 21.18 -6.37
C ILE A 451 -21.89 20.93 -5.04
N TYR A 452 -21.28 21.20 -3.88
CA TYR A 452 -21.92 21.01 -2.58
C TYR A 452 -22.18 22.36 -1.92
N PHE A 453 -23.40 22.56 -1.41
CA PHE A 453 -23.79 23.64 -0.52
C PHE A 453 -24.13 23.03 0.85
N GLU A 454 -23.35 23.33 1.88
CA GLU A 454 -23.75 23.00 3.26
C GLU A 454 -24.43 24.21 3.88
N LEU A 455 -25.70 24.06 4.27
CA LEU A 455 -26.46 25.08 4.97
C LEU A 455 -26.55 24.73 6.45
N THR A 456 -25.74 25.40 7.25
CA THR A 456 -25.80 25.26 8.71
C THR A 456 -26.71 26.33 9.30
N ASN A 457 -27.64 25.92 10.18
CA ASN A 457 -28.10 26.80 11.25
C ASN A 457 -27.08 26.61 12.36
N LYS A 458 -26.45 27.69 12.85
CA LYS A 458 -25.42 27.68 13.92
C LYS A 458 -25.60 26.51 14.89
N CYS A 459 -24.56 25.68 15.02
CA CYS A 459 -24.52 24.50 15.88
C CYS A 459 -25.20 24.76 17.24
N ASN A 460 -26.34 24.12 17.49
CA ASN A 460 -26.98 24.09 18.80
C ASN A 460 -26.30 23.12 19.79
N PHE A 461 -25.09 22.63 19.46
CA PHE A 461 -24.32 21.81 20.37
C PHE A 461 -23.42 22.71 21.22
N HIS A 462 -23.62 22.63 22.53
CA HIS A 462 -22.78 23.23 23.55
C HIS A 462 -21.38 22.61 23.47
N CYS A 463 -20.55 23.09 22.54
CA CYS A 463 -19.14 22.76 22.51
C CYS A 463 -18.43 23.73 23.43
N THR A 464 -17.99 23.26 24.59
CA THR A 464 -17.20 24.05 25.56
C THR A 464 -15.80 24.42 25.06
N PHE A 465 -15.49 24.14 23.80
CA PHE A 465 -14.21 24.42 23.14
C PHE A 465 -14.32 25.39 21.96
N CYS A 466 -15.46 26.09 21.78
CA CYS A 466 -15.52 27.20 20.84
C CYS A 466 -14.95 28.46 21.54
N PRO A 467 -13.77 28.99 21.16
CA PRO A 467 -13.25 30.22 21.76
C PRO A 467 -14.05 31.45 21.32
N SER A 468 -14.99 31.30 20.38
CA SER A 468 -15.78 32.39 19.81
C SER A 468 -17.03 32.75 20.62
N ASP A 469 -17.03 32.57 21.95
CA ASP A 469 -18.12 33.08 22.79
C ASP A 469 -18.21 34.64 22.77
N ASP A 470 -17.22 35.32 22.17
CA ASP A 470 -17.24 36.76 21.87
C ASP A 470 -17.80 37.12 20.48
N GLN A 471 -18.11 36.15 19.60
CA GLN A 471 -18.88 36.45 18.40
C GLN A 471 -20.35 36.64 18.78
N LYS A 472 -20.73 37.91 19.00
CA LYS A 472 -22.13 38.35 19.13
C LYS A 472 -23.02 37.53 18.19
N ARG A 473 -23.92 36.75 18.79
CA ARG A 473 -24.82 35.80 18.11
C ARG A 473 -25.73 36.53 17.12
N SER A 474 -25.28 36.74 15.90
CA SER A 474 -26.14 36.99 14.75
C SER A 474 -26.76 35.66 14.32
N LEU A 475 -28.09 35.59 14.24
CA LEU A 475 -28.79 34.48 13.61
C LEU A 475 -28.30 34.37 12.16
N GLY A 476 -27.62 33.28 11.81
CA GLY A 476 -27.31 32.99 10.41
C GLY A 476 -28.63 32.82 9.65
N SER A 477 -28.86 33.66 8.65
CA SER A 477 -30.06 33.62 7.83
C SER A 477 -29.71 33.06 6.47
N MET A 478 -30.41 32.03 6.01
CA MET A 478 -30.24 31.52 4.63
C MET A 478 -30.43 32.70 3.67
N ASP A 479 -29.34 33.15 3.05
CA ASP A 479 -29.36 34.16 2.00
C ASP A 479 -29.84 33.47 0.73
N LEU A 480 -31.16 33.51 0.58
CA LEU A 480 -31.86 32.93 -0.54
C LEU A 480 -31.43 33.56 -1.87
N ALA A 481 -31.01 34.82 -1.89
CA ALA A 481 -30.55 35.48 -3.11
C ALA A 481 -29.23 34.86 -3.57
N LEU A 482 -28.29 34.67 -2.64
CA LEU A 482 -27.03 33.99 -2.91
C LEU A 482 -27.26 32.56 -3.40
N VAL A 483 -28.02 31.74 -2.66
CA VAL A 483 -28.26 30.33 -3.04
C VAL A 483 -28.85 30.24 -4.45
N LYS A 484 -29.80 31.13 -4.79
CA LYS A 484 -30.35 31.19 -6.15
C LYS A 484 -29.28 31.58 -7.16
N GLN A 485 -28.51 32.65 -6.92
CA GLN A 485 -27.42 33.06 -7.79
C GLN A 485 -26.43 31.91 -8.06
N LEU A 486 -26.18 31.04 -7.09
CA LEU A 486 -25.31 29.87 -7.28
C LEU A 486 -25.92 28.79 -8.16
N TYR A 487 -27.22 28.52 -8.03
CA TYR A 487 -27.93 27.66 -8.97
C TYR A 487 -27.97 28.26 -10.39
N GLU A 488 -28.03 29.59 -10.52
CA GLU A 488 -27.95 30.28 -11.80
C GLU A 488 -26.57 30.15 -12.42
N GLU A 489 -25.51 30.47 -11.68
CA GLU A 489 -24.15 30.36 -12.18
C GLU A 489 -23.81 28.91 -12.55
N ALA A 490 -24.21 27.93 -11.73
CA ALA A 490 -23.99 26.51 -12.02
C ALA A 490 -24.73 26.06 -13.30
N SER A 491 -25.94 26.55 -13.53
CA SER A 491 -26.77 26.23 -14.70
C SER A 491 -26.31 26.95 -15.95
N ASP A 492 -26.18 28.28 -15.90
CA ASP A 492 -25.88 29.15 -17.05
C ASP A 492 -24.50 28.88 -17.62
N LYS A 493 -23.52 28.59 -16.76
CA LYS A 493 -22.15 28.26 -17.15
C LYS A 493 -21.87 26.75 -17.24
N ASN A 494 -22.90 25.91 -17.04
CA ASN A 494 -22.82 24.45 -17.06
C ASN A 494 -21.68 23.89 -16.18
N LEU A 495 -21.50 24.47 -14.98
CA LEU A 495 -20.40 24.12 -14.08
C LEU A 495 -20.63 22.80 -13.34
N ALA A 496 -21.89 22.36 -13.20
CA ALA A 496 -22.21 21.11 -12.53
C ALA A 496 -23.53 20.50 -13.01
N SER A 497 -23.58 19.17 -13.01
CA SER A 497 -24.79 18.40 -13.32
C SER A 497 -25.72 18.19 -12.12
N ALA A 498 -25.19 18.39 -10.91
CA ALA A 498 -25.91 18.25 -9.66
C ALA A 498 -25.37 19.18 -8.55
N VAL A 499 -26.23 19.49 -7.58
CA VAL A 499 -25.92 20.27 -6.38
C VAL A 499 -26.26 19.45 -5.14
N ASN A 500 -25.28 19.16 -4.27
CA ASN A 500 -25.49 18.52 -2.98
C ASN A 500 -25.84 19.57 -1.93
N LEU A 501 -27.06 19.54 -1.41
CA LEU A 501 -27.53 20.47 -0.38
C LEU A 501 -27.54 19.77 0.98
N HIS A 502 -26.60 20.08 1.87
CA HIS A 502 -26.51 19.46 3.20
C HIS A 502 -27.21 20.33 4.26
N LEU A 503 -28.16 19.75 5.00
CA LEU A 503 -28.90 20.41 6.08
C LEU A 503 -28.57 19.78 7.44
N MET A 504 -27.92 20.55 8.31
CA MET A 504 -27.55 20.13 9.67
C MET A 504 -28.19 21.06 10.73
N GLY A 505 -28.92 20.48 11.68
CA GLY A 505 -29.55 21.20 12.81
C GLY A 505 -31.07 21.08 12.88
N GLU A 506 -31.67 21.57 13.97
CA GLU A 506 -33.12 21.62 14.13
C GLU A 506 -33.76 22.52 13.05
N PRO A 507 -34.80 22.05 12.34
CA PRO A 507 -35.39 22.79 11.25
C PRO A 507 -36.30 23.90 11.78
N THR A 508 -35.81 25.13 11.79
CA THR A 508 -36.65 26.33 11.61
C THR A 508 -36.58 26.86 10.17
N LEU A 509 -36.47 25.96 9.18
CA LEU A 509 -36.50 26.29 7.75
C LEU A 509 -37.69 25.56 7.11
N HIS A 510 -38.94 26.00 7.28
CA HIS A 510 -39.58 27.26 6.88
C HIS A 510 -39.44 27.55 5.36
N PRO A 511 -40.54 27.86 4.62
CA PRO A 511 -40.73 27.97 3.15
C PRO A 511 -39.54 28.20 2.19
N LYS A 512 -38.46 28.83 2.65
CA LYS A 512 -37.23 29.06 1.89
C LYS A 512 -36.60 27.76 1.36
N LEU A 513 -36.61 26.65 2.11
CA LEU A 513 -36.09 25.38 1.59
C LEU A 513 -36.90 24.92 0.37
N ILE A 514 -38.23 24.94 0.47
CA ILE A 514 -39.11 24.59 -0.65
C ILE A 514 -38.88 25.52 -1.84
N GLU A 515 -38.64 26.80 -1.58
CA GLU A 515 -38.32 27.78 -2.61
C GLU A 515 -36.99 27.50 -3.31
N VAL A 516 -35.93 27.13 -2.56
CA VAL A 516 -34.64 26.71 -3.12
C VAL A 516 -34.79 25.46 -3.98
N LEU A 517 -35.50 24.44 -3.49
CA LEU A 517 -35.72 23.20 -4.24
C LEU A 517 -36.49 23.45 -5.55
N LYS A 518 -37.56 24.25 -5.49
CA LYS A 518 -38.30 24.67 -6.69
C LYS A 518 -37.43 25.46 -7.66
N PHE A 519 -36.55 26.32 -7.13
CA PHE A 519 -35.64 27.09 -7.96
C PHE A 519 -34.61 26.18 -8.66
N GLY A 520 -33.94 25.28 -7.94
CA GLY A 520 -33.04 24.30 -8.54
C GLY A 520 -33.71 23.45 -9.61
N ALA A 521 -34.94 22.98 -9.34
CA ALA A 521 -35.76 22.26 -10.31
C ALA A 521 -36.10 23.11 -11.56
N SER A 522 -36.38 24.41 -11.40
CA SER A 522 -36.63 25.34 -12.51
C SER A 522 -35.40 25.60 -13.40
N LYS A 523 -34.20 25.44 -12.83
CA LYS A 523 -32.91 25.51 -13.54
C LYS A 523 -32.45 24.17 -14.10
N ASN A 524 -33.27 23.12 -13.97
CA ASN A 524 -32.98 21.75 -14.41
C ASN A 524 -31.67 21.17 -13.83
N ILE A 525 -31.31 21.58 -12.62
CA ILE A 525 -30.16 21.06 -11.88
C ILE A 525 -30.65 20.06 -10.84
N LYS A 526 -30.07 18.86 -10.80
CA LYS A 526 -30.41 17.85 -9.79
C LYS A 526 -29.92 18.29 -8.43
N THR A 527 -30.77 18.28 -7.41
CA THR A 527 -30.39 18.57 -6.03
C THR A 527 -30.30 17.27 -5.21
N ASN A 528 -29.13 16.97 -4.65
CA ASN A 528 -28.92 15.91 -3.66
C ASN A 528 -29.09 16.50 -2.25
N LEU A 529 -30.31 16.50 -1.74
CA LEU A 529 -30.64 16.97 -0.40
C LEU A 529 -30.19 15.97 0.65
N VAL A 530 -29.07 16.23 1.34
CA VAL A 530 -28.58 15.42 2.46
C VAL A 530 -29.09 16.04 3.76
N THR A 531 -29.75 15.26 4.60
CA THR A 531 -30.39 15.78 5.81
C THR A 531 -30.48 14.73 6.91
N ASN A 532 -30.58 15.19 8.16
CA ASN A 532 -30.88 14.32 9.29
C ASN A 532 -32.39 14.11 9.43
N ILE A 533 -32.77 12.98 10.02
CA ILE A 533 -34.18 12.63 10.26
C ILE A 533 -34.92 13.71 11.07
N SER A 534 -34.22 14.31 12.04
CA SER A 534 -34.73 15.43 12.86
C SER A 534 -35.25 16.61 12.03
N THR A 535 -34.77 16.74 10.80
CA THR A 535 -35.01 17.87 9.92
C THR A 535 -36.23 17.63 9.01
N LEU A 536 -36.67 16.38 8.88
CA LEU A 536 -37.89 15.99 8.18
C LEU A 536 -39.07 16.05 9.14
N VAL A 537 -40.02 16.95 8.89
CA VAL A 537 -41.27 17.07 9.66
C VAL A 537 -42.47 16.77 8.78
N ASP A 538 -43.48 16.08 9.33
CA ASP A 538 -44.64 15.54 8.61
C ASP A 538 -45.28 16.55 7.65
N LYS A 539 -45.50 17.79 8.10
CA LYS A 539 -46.17 18.85 7.32
C LYS A 539 -45.39 19.30 6.07
N ASN A 540 -44.10 19.00 5.99
CA ASN A 540 -43.22 19.46 4.92
C ASN A 540 -42.83 18.34 3.96
N ILE A 541 -42.91 17.06 4.37
CA ILE A 541 -42.53 15.91 3.56
C ILE A 541 -43.20 15.93 2.17
N PRO A 542 -44.54 16.09 2.05
CA PRO A 542 -45.18 16.16 0.74
C PRO A 542 -44.65 17.31 -0.12
N LYS A 543 -44.43 18.49 0.49
CA LYS A 543 -43.93 19.68 -0.21
C LYS A 543 -42.50 19.51 -0.71
N ILE A 544 -41.66 18.79 0.03
CA ILE A 544 -40.29 18.47 -0.36
C ILE A 544 -40.33 17.52 -1.56
N LEU A 545 -41.13 16.45 -1.48
CA LEU A 545 -41.30 15.49 -2.58
C LEU A 545 -41.85 16.15 -3.86
N ASP A 546 -42.70 17.17 -3.74
CA ASP A 546 -43.20 17.95 -4.87
C ASP A 546 -42.15 18.88 -5.48
N ALA A 547 -41.33 19.50 -4.62
CA ALA A 547 -40.39 20.54 -5.03
C ALA A 547 -39.07 20.00 -5.55
N LEU A 548 -38.65 18.82 -5.11
CA LEU A 548 -37.32 18.28 -5.38
C LEU A 548 -37.24 17.60 -6.76
N TYR A 549 -36.23 18.03 -7.52
CA TYR A 549 -35.67 17.29 -8.66
C TYR A 549 -34.28 16.78 -8.26
N GLY A 550 -34.09 15.47 -8.03
CA GLY A 550 -32.80 14.92 -7.56
C GLY A 550 -32.93 13.82 -6.51
N THR A 551 -32.15 13.85 -5.44
CA THR A 551 -32.14 12.77 -4.42
C THR A 551 -32.29 13.32 -3.02
N ILE A 552 -33.11 12.70 -2.18
CA ILE A 552 -33.13 12.94 -0.73
C ILE A 552 -32.29 11.85 -0.08
N THR A 553 -31.22 12.24 0.60
CA THR A 553 -30.48 11.33 1.49
C THR A 553 -30.79 11.66 2.93
N ALA A 554 -31.49 10.77 3.61
CA ALA A 554 -31.87 10.93 5.01
C ALA A 554 -31.07 9.97 5.89
N SER A 555 -30.28 10.52 6.82
CA SER A 555 -29.35 9.76 7.65
C SER A 555 -30.02 9.13 8.87
N HIS A 556 -30.08 7.80 8.88
CA HIS A 556 -30.45 6.96 10.01
C HIS A 556 -29.26 6.79 10.96
N MET A 557 -29.30 7.51 12.07
CA MET A 557 -28.33 7.36 13.16
C MET A 557 -28.87 6.37 14.19
N THR A 558 -28.12 5.30 14.47
CA THR A 558 -28.43 4.34 15.53
C THR A 558 -28.14 4.99 16.90
N PRO A 559 -29.05 4.96 17.88
CA PRO A 559 -28.81 5.52 19.21
C PRO A 559 -27.73 4.72 19.98
N THR A 560 -26.81 5.42 20.64
CA THR A 560 -26.14 4.91 21.84
C THR A 560 -26.71 5.61 23.08
N GLU A 561 -26.61 4.99 24.25
CA GLU A 561 -27.03 5.59 25.53
C GLU A 561 -26.32 6.95 25.77
N GLU A 562 -25.06 7.07 25.32
CA GLU A 562 -24.25 8.30 25.39
C GLU A 562 -24.67 9.40 24.39
N THR A 563 -25.13 9.06 23.17
CA THR A 563 -25.56 10.08 22.19
C THR A 563 -26.90 10.72 22.57
N TYR A 564 -27.73 10.01 23.33
CA TYR A 564 -28.99 10.52 23.84
C TYR A 564 -28.89 11.29 25.16
N HIS A 565 -27.87 11.04 25.99
CA HIS A 565 -27.73 11.76 27.26
C HIS A 565 -27.58 13.28 27.08
N PHE A 566 -26.92 13.73 25.98
CA PHE A 566 -26.82 15.16 25.61
C PHE A 566 -28.08 15.71 24.93
N ARG A 567 -28.82 14.90 24.16
CA ARG A 567 -30.09 15.30 23.54
C ARG A 567 -31.28 15.25 24.52
N GLY A 568 -31.10 14.68 25.70
CA GLY A 568 -32.12 14.61 26.77
C GLY A 568 -32.67 15.95 27.26
N LYS A 569 -32.10 17.09 26.83
CA LYS A 569 -32.73 18.42 27.01
C LYS A 569 -33.79 18.75 25.94
N VAL A 570 -33.82 18.04 24.81
CA VAL A 570 -34.81 18.15 23.72
C VAL A 570 -35.66 16.87 23.69
N ARG A 571 -36.84 16.92 24.33
CA ARG A 571 -37.75 15.79 24.59
C ARG A 571 -38.41 15.16 23.33
N LEU A 572 -37.67 14.55 22.41
CA LEU A 572 -38.24 13.81 21.28
C LEU A 572 -38.00 12.30 21.43
N PRO A 573 -39.04 11.44 21.50
CA PRO A 573 -38.90 9.98 21.58
C PRO A 573 -38.39 9.37 20.27
N TRP A 574 -37.66 8.26 20.33
CA TRP A 574 -37.14 7.50 19.17
C TRP A 574 -38.23 7.16 18.15
N ASP A 575 -39.42 6.75 18.60
CA ASP A 575 -40.56 6.43 17.75
C ASP A 575 -40.95 7.62 16.85
N LYS A 576 -40.83 8.85 17.36
CA LYS A 576 -41.10 10.07 16.61
C LYS A 576 -39.99 10.43 15.62
N TYR A 577 -38.78 9.91 15.79
CA TYR A 577 -37.71 10.06 14.81
C TYR A 577 -37.92 9.10 13.64
N ILE A 578 -38.07 7.80 13.91
CA ILE A 578 -38.27 6.80 12.85
C ILE A 578 -39.60 6.99 12.10
N SER A 579 -40.64 7.50 12.76
CA SER A 579 -41.93 7.79 12.11
C SER A 579 -41.81 8.70 10.90
N ASN A 580 -40.90 9.69 10.92
CA ASN A 580 -40.80 10.68 9.85
C ASN A 580 -40.13 10.09 8.60
N LEU A 581 -39.18 9.17 8.76
CA LEU A 581 -38.64 8.41 7.63
C LEU A 581 -39.67 7.47 7.04
N ARG A 582 -40.39 6.74 7.90
CA ARG A 582 -41.46 5.85 7.47
C ARG A 582 -42.55 6.63 6.72
N LEU A 583 -42.88 7.84 7.19
CA LEU A 583 -43.81 8.75 6.51
C LEU A 583 -43.26 9.19 5.15
N LEU A 584 -41.98 9.58 5.05
CA LEU A 584 -41.34 9.95 3.78
C LEU A 584 -41.45 8.80 2.75
N VAL A 585 -41.13 7.57 3.16
CA VAL A 585 -41.22 6.39 2.30
C VAL A 585 -42.66 6.09 1.90
N ARG A 586 -43.60 6.15 2.85
CA ARG A 586 -45.03 5.90 2.60
C ARG A 586 -45.62 6.92 1.62
N GLU A 587 -45.37 8.21 1.81
CA GLU A 587 -45.83 9.27 0.89
C GLU A 587 -45.25 9.12 -0.52
N TYR A 588 -43.99 8.71 -0.62
CA TYR A 588 -43.35 8.43 -1.91
C TYR A 588 -43.98 7.22 -2.60
N MET A 589 -44.23 6.14 -1.86
CA MET A 589 -44.86 4.93 -2.40
C MET A 589 -46.32 5.16 -2.78
N GLN A 590 -47.06 5.97 -2.04
CA GLN A 590 -48.41 6.40 -2.42
C GLN A 590 -48.39 7.07 -3.80
N ARG A 591 -47.45 8.00 -4.03
CA ARG A 591 -47.29 8.67 -5.34
C ARG A 591 -46.93 7.69 -6.45
N LEU A 592 -46.10 6.69 -6.16
CA LEU A 592 -45.80 5.61 -7.12
C LEU A 592 -47.05 4.81 -7.48
N ALA A 593 -47.84 4.42 -6.47
CA ALA A 593 -49.08 3.68 -6.64
C ALA A 593 -50.11 4.49 -7.45
N ASP A 594 -50.17 5.80 -7.21
CA ASP A 594 -51.05 6.74 -7.92
C ASP A 594 -50.56 7.05 -9.36
N GLY A 595 -49.41 6.52 -9.78
CA GLY A 595 -48.84 6.74 -11.12
C GLY A 595 -48.29 8.15 -11.34
N VAL A 596 -48.00 8.90 -10.28
CA VAL A 596 -47.43 10.25 -10.35
C VAL A 596 -46.02 10.19 -10.94
N SER A 597 -45.70 11.14 -11.84
CA SER A 597 -44.33 11.27 -12.36
C SER A 597 -43.37 11.74 -11.28
N ILE A 598 -42.62 10.81 -10.70
CA ILE A 598 -41.63 11.09 -9.67
C ILE A 598 -40.31 11.59 -10.28
N LYS A 599 -39.80 12.70 -9.74
CA LYS A 599 -38.56 13.37 -10.18
C LYS A 599 -37.43 13.25 -9.17
N ASN A 600 -37.63 12.46 -8.13
CA ASN A 600 -36.68 12.30 -7.04
C ASN A 600 -36.51 10.84 -6.62
N ASP A 601 -35.35 10.54 -6.04
CA ASP A 601 -35.05 9.26 -5.39
C ASP A 601 -34.86 9.46 -3.87
N ILE A 602 -35.10 8.42 -3.09
CA ILE A 602 -34.86 8.38 -1.64
C ILE A 602 -33.69 7.44 -1.34
N THR A 603 -32.75 7.95 -0.57
CA THR A 603 -31.66 7.19 0.04
C THR A 603 -31.79 7.26 1.56
N ILE A 604 -32.11 6.15 2.20
CA ILE A 604 -31.99 6.01 3.65
C ILE A 604 -30.55 5.60 3.91
N ARG A 605 -29.80 6.42 4.63
CA ARG A 605 -28.37 6.18 4.88
C ARG A 605 -28.17 5.70 6.31
N VAL A 606 -27.74 4.47 6.50
CA VAL A 606 -27.37 3.89 7.79
C VAL A 606 -25.86 3.93 7.91
N MET A 607 -25.36 4.47 9.01
CA MET A 607 -23.92 4.60 9.22
C MET A 607 -23.35 3.30 9.84
N VAL A 608 -22.13 2.93 9.48
CA VAL A 608 -21.42 1.74 10.00
C VAL A 608 -20.00 2.15 10.42
N SER A 609 -19.59 1.80 11.65
CA SER A 609 -18.25 2.08 12.16
C SER A 609 -17.81 1.00 13.15
N GLN A 610 -16.66 0.37 12.87
CA GLN A 610 -15.87 -0.37 13.85
C GLN A 610 -14.68 0.53 14.19
N ASP A 611 -14.58 0.94 15.46
CA ASP A 611 -13.51 1.78 16.02
C ASP A 611 -13.40 3.22 15.49
N THR A 612 -14.29 4.10 15.95
CA THR A 612 -13.99 5.55 15.98
C THR A 612 -13.48 5.98 17.35
N ALA A 613 -12.52 6.91 17.39
CA ALA A 613 -11.98 7.49 18.62
C ALA A 613 -13.02 8.27 19.47
N ALA A 614 -14.21 8.50 18.94
CA ALA A 614 -15.38 8.99 19.67
C ALA A 614 -16.30 7.81 20.02
N ASN A 615 -16.70 7.73 21.29
CA ASN A 615 -17.64 6.74 21.87
C ASN A 615 -19.06 6.80 21.27
N VAL A 616 -19.20 6.60 19.97
CA VAL A 616 -20.49 6.35 19.33
C VAL A 616 -20.34 5.04 18.59
N ASN A 617 -20.78 3.94 19.21
CA ASN A 617 -20.95 2.68 18.50
C ASN A 617 -22.06 2.86 17.47
N ILE A 618 -21.71 2.79 16.20
CA ILE A 618 -22.64 2.87 15.09
C ILE A 618 -22.54 1.55 14.34
N ILE A 619 -23.47 0.62 14.59
CA ILE A 619 -23.54 -0.76 14.06
C ILE A 619 -22.18 -1.47 14.09
N GLY A 620 -21.95 -2.22 15.16
CA GLY A 620 -20.69 -2.92 15.38
C GLY A 620 -20.64 -4.32 14.75
N THR A 621 -21.82 -4.89 14.42
CA THR A 621 -21.92 -6.31 14.02
C THR A 621 -22.75 -6.52 12.76
N SER A 622 -22.42 -7.58 12.02
CA SER A 622 -23.18 -8.02 10.84
C SER A 622 -24.63 -8.34 11.17
N ASN A 623 -24.92 -8.82 12.39
CA ASN A 623 -26.28 -9.16 12.84
C ASN A 623 -27.16 -7.91 12.99
N GLU A 624 -26.66 -6.84 13.61
CA GLU A 624 -27.38 -5.57 13.74
C GLU A 624 -27.73 -4.96 12.37
N ALA A 625 -26.81 -5.08 11.40
CA ALA A 625 -27.05 -4.60 10.04
C ALA A 625 -28.13 -5.44 9.32
N VAL A 626 -28.11 -6.76 9.51
CA VAL A 626 -29.14 -7.68 8.98
C VAL A 626 -30.52 -7.35 9.57
N ASP A 627 -30.59 -7.11 10.89
CA ASP A 627 -31.85 -6.80 11.57
C ASP A 627 -32.47 -5.49 11.04
N ILE A 628 -31.65 -4.45 10.82
CA ILE A 628 -32.11 -3.17 10.26
C ILE A 628 -32.58 -3.34 8.81
N LEU A 629 -31.83 -4.09 7.98
CA LEU A 629 -32.25 -4.37 6.60
C LEU A 629 -33.59 -5.13 6.59
N LYS A 630 -33.74 -6.12 7.46
CA LYS A 630 -34.97 -6.89 7.61
C LYS A 630 -36.14 -6.00 8.04
N GLU A 631 -35.95 -5.14 9.03
CA GLU A 631 -36.98 -4.20 9.49
C GLU A 631 -37.50 -3.31 8.36
N TRP A 632 -36.60 -2.75 7.55
CA TRP A 632 -36.98 -1.92 6.41
C TRP A 632 -37.65 -2.70 5.27
N ASN A 633 -37.20 -3.93 5.00
CA ASN A 633 -37.85 -4.81 4.03
C ASN A 633 -39.27 -5.17 4.45
N ASP A 634 -39.46 -5.55 5.72
CA ASP A 634 -40.76 -5.91 6.28
C ASP A 634 -41.71 -4.69 6.24
N PHE A 635 -41.24 -3.51 6.64
CA PHE A 635 -42.01 -2.27 6.58
C PHE A 635 -42.44 -1.90 5.14
N VAL A 636 -41.53 -1.95 4.16
CA VAL A 636 -41.87 -1.61 2.78
C VAL A 636 -42.82 -2.64 2.17
N ALA A 637 -42.68 -3.93 2.50
CA ALA A 637 -43.61 -4.98 2.09
C ALA A 637 -45.02 -4.75 2.65
N GLU A 638 -45.14 -4.33 3.92
CA GLU A 638 -46.42 -3.95 4.52
C GLU A 638 -47.07 -2.79 3.77
N VAL A 639 -46.31 -1.73 3.46
CA VAL A 639 -46.82 -0.58 2.71
C VAL A 639 -47.22 -0.97 1.27
N GLU A 640 -46.47 -1.85 0.60
CA GLU A 640 -46.85 -2.38 -0.71
C GLU A 640 -48.20 -3.08 -0.66
N GLN A 641 -48.41 -3.93 0.35
CA GLN A 641 -49.66 -4.65 0.56
C GLN A 641 -50.82 -3.69 0.84
N GLU A 642 -50.62 -2.70 1.72
CA GLU A 642 -51.63 -1.70 2.06
C GLU A 642 -52.05 -0.85 0.85
N LEU A 643 -51.09 -0.52 -0.04
CA LEU A 643 -51.32 0.28 -1.23
C LEU A 643 -51.75 -0.55 -2.46
N GLY A 644 -51.86 -1.88 -2.33
CA GLY A 644 -52.20 -2.77 -3.44
C GLY A 644 -51.15 -2.80 -4.56
N MET A 645 -49.89 -2.51 -4.24
CA MET A 645 -48.78 -2.53 -5.18
C MET A 645 -48.30 -3.95 -5.44
N VAL A 646 -47.67 -4.17 -6.59
CA VAL A 646 -46.95 -5.44 -6.87
C VAL A 646 -45.71 -5.50 -5.96
N PRO A 647 -45.52 -6.61 -5.20
CA PRO A 647 -44.35 -6.76 -4.34
C PRO A 647 -43.04 -6.61 -5.11
N PHE A 648 -42.11 -5.83 -4.56
CA PHE A 648 -40.80 -5.63 -5.18
C PHE A 648 -39.88 -6.82 -4.91
N GLU A 649 -39.15 -7.29 -5.94
CA GLU A 649 -38.17 -8.37 -5.78
C GLU A 649 -36.92 -7.85 -5.04
N ARG A 650 -36.77 -8.25 -3.77
CA ARG A 650 -35.63 -7.90 -2.93
C ARG A 650 -34.66 -9.08 -2.88
N LYS A 651 -33.37 -8.81 -3.03
CA LYS A 651 -32.33 -9.85 -3.07
C LYS A 651 -31.93 -10.27 -1.65
N ASP A 652 -31.55 -11.54 -1.49
CA ASP A 652 -30.87 -12.03 -0.30
C ASP A 652 -29.40 -11.63 -0.30
N HIS A 653 -28.86 -11.28 0.87
CA HIS A 653 -27.52 -10.69 0.98
C HIS A 653 -26.70 -11.28 2.14
N ASN A 654 -25.39 -11.31 1.94
CA ASN A 654 -24.44 -11.77 2.96
C ASN A 654 -24.32 -10.71 4.07
N ALA A 655 -24.47 -11.14 5.32
CA ALA A 655 -24.34 -10.30 6.51
C ALA A 655 -22.96 -9.60 6.56
N ASP A 656 -21.91 -10.25 6.07
CA ASP A 656 -20.57 -9.68 6.05
C ASP A 656 -20.42 -8.54 5.02
N ASP A 657 -21.16 -8.55 3.90
CA ASP A 657 -21.11 -7.47 2.91
C ASP A 657 -21.79 -6.17 3.41
N LEU A 658 -22.67 -6.29 4.42
CA LEU A 658 -23.35 -5.16 5.06
C LEU A 658 -22.40 -4.34 5.95
N VAL A 659 -21.37 -4.98 6.51
CA VAL A 659 -20.42 -4.36 7.47
C VAL A 659 -19.02 -4.23 6.91
N ARG A 660 -18.54 -5.23 6.15
CA ARG A 660 -17.24 -5.21 5.46
C ARG A 660 -17.46 -4.74 4.03
N GLY A 661 -17.53 -3.43 3.82
CA GLY A 661 -17.49 -2.86 2.48
C GLY A 661 -16.29 -3.40 1.68
N ASN A 662 -16.54 -4.33 0.77
CA ASN A 662 -15.53 -4.81 -0.18
C ASN A 662 -15.14 -3.63 -1.08
N LYS A 663 -13.88 -3.17 -1.03
CA LYS A 663 -13.31 -2.14 -1.94
C LYS A 663 -14.06 -0.80 -2.11
N TYR A 664 -15.25 -0.60 -1.52
CA TYR A 664 -16.09 0.59 -1.71
C TYR A 664 -16.52 1.19 -0.36
N SER A 665 -16.61 2.52 -0.31
CA SER A 665 -16.99 3.33 0.86
C SER A 665 -18.45 3.17 1.35
N SER A 666 -19.31 2.42 0.65
CA SER A 666 -20.70 2.11 1.04
C SER A 666 -21.29 0.94 0.26
N THR A 667 -22.31 0.30 0.82
CA THR A 667 -23.14 -0.75 0.19
C THR A 667 -24.62 -0.32 0.17
N SER A 668 -25.29 -0.35 -0.98
CA SER A 668 -26.68 0.06 -1.16
C SER A 668 -27.60 -1.09 -1.56
N TYR A 669 -28.84 -1.07 -1.05
CA TYR A 669 -29.87 -2.08 -1.21
C TYR A 669 -31.19 -1.43 -1.63
N HIS A 670 -31.82 -1.93 -2.69
CA HIS A 670 -33.10 -1.38 -3.16
C HIS A 670 -34.24 -1.96 -2.33
N LEU A 671 -35.04 -1.07 -1.74
CA LEU A 671 -36.25 -1.46 -1.01
C LEU A 671 -37.48 -1.46 -1.93
N GLN A 672 -37.51 -0.52 -2.89
CA GLN A 672 -38.54 -0.32 -3.91
C GLN A 672 -37.95 0.60 -5.02
N ARG A 673 -38.65 0.76 -6.16
CA ARG A 673 -38.25 1.68 -7.25
C ARG A 673 -37.97 3.09 -6.74
N GLY A 674 -36.73 3.55 -6.86
CA GLY A 674 -36.28 4.87 -6.42
C GLY A 674 -36.10 5.01 -4.91
N ILE A 675 -36.18 3.92 -4.13
CA ILE A 675 -35.88 3.90 -2.69
C ILE A 675 -34.74 2.90 -2.42
N LYS A 676 -33.66 3.38 -1.79
CA LYS A 676 -32.54 2.54 -1.37
C LYS A 676 -32.15 2.74 0.10
N LEU A 677 -31.79 1.65 0.77
CA LEU A 677 -31.11 1.63 2.06
C LEU A 677 -29.60 1.50 1.81
N THR A 678 -28.80 2.39 2.36
CA THR A 678 -27.35 2.41 2.14
C THR A 678 -26.61 2.33 3.45
N PHE A 679 -25.84 1.26 3.65
CA PHE A 679 -24.86 1.14 4.71
C PHE A 679 -23.58 1.84 4.28
N TRP A 680 -23.16 2.86 5.01
CA TRP A 680 -22.02 3.69 4.65
C TRP A 680 -21.01 3.75 5.78
N ARG A 681 -19.73 3.55 5.44
CA ARG A 681 -18.63 3.63 6.41
C ARG A 681 -18.24 5.09 6.63
N ALA A 682 -18.39 5.55 7.87
CA ALA A 682 -17.99 6.92 8.20
C ALA A 682 -16.48 7.05 8.29
N PHE A 683 -15.89 7.89 7.44
CA PHE A 683 -14.45 8.18 7.51
C PHE A 683 -14.13 9.29 8.51
N THR A 684 -15.03 10.26 8.72
CA THR A 684 -14.84 11.35 9.69
C THR A 684 -16.15 12.12 9.86
N PHE A 685 -17.01 11.74 10.81
CA PHE A 685 -18.11 12.60 11.29
C PHE A 685 -18.50 12.30 12.74
N ALA A 686 -17.51 11.94 13.57
CA ALA A 686 -17.71 11.78 14.99
C ALA A 686 -16.98 12.89 15.74
N ASN A 687 -17.77 13.80 16.33
CA ASN A 687 -17.33 14.81 17.30
C ASN A 687 -16.40 14.16 18.35
N THR A 688 -15.10 14.39 18.24
CA THR A 688 -14.08 13.85 19.16
C THR A 688 -13.64 14.95 20.14
N ARG A 689 -13.37 14.61 21.40
CA ARG A 689 -12.85 15.50 22.48
C ARG A 689 -11.64 14.84 23.17
N VAL A 690 -10.49 15.54 23.35
CA VAL A 690 -9.20 15.12 23.98
C VAL A 690 -9.22 15.18 25.50
N SER A 691 -8.39 14.32 26.08
CA SER A 691 -7.92 14.05 27.43
C SER A 691 -6.46 14.43 27.39
N ASP A 692 -5.96 14.72 28.57
CA ASP A 692 -4.66 15.31 28.72
C ASP A 692 -3.55 14.23 28.85
N ASP A 693 -3.87 12.94 28.62
CA ASP A 693 -3.00 11.79 28.91
C ASP A 693 -2.61 10.90 27.70
N PHE A 694 -2.70 11.39 26.46
CA PHE A 694 -2.51 10.53 25.28
C PHE A 694 -1.03 10.29 24.92
N ASP A 695 -0.57 9.02 24.91
CA ASP A 695 0.80 8.63 24.52
C ASP A 695 0.88 8.10 23.07
N LEU A 696 1.89 8.56 22.33
CA LEU A 696 2.03 8.40 20.87
C LEU A 696 2.86 7.16 20.50
N LYS A 697 2.38 6.40 19.49
CA LYS A 697 3.24 5.47 18.72
C LYS A 697 3.49 6.01 17.33
N ALA A 698 4.77 6.17 16.99
CA ALA A 698 5.21 6.61 15.68
C ALA A 698 4.94 5.53 14.60
N THR A 699 4.22 5.90 13.56
CA THR A 699 4.14 5.17 12.29
C THR A 699 4.89 5.96 11.22
N ARG A 700 5.83 5.30 10.52
CA ARG A 700 6.71 5.89 9.49
C ARG A 700 6.16 5.84 8.06
N GLN A 701 4.87 5.54 7.87
CA GLN A 701 4.25 5.53 6.54
C GLN A 701 2.92 6.28 6.58
N SER A 702 2.79 7.27 5.70
CA SER A 702 1.52 7.90 5.33
C SER A 702 0.74 6.94 4.41
N SER A 703 -0.42 6.49 4.83
CA SER A 703 -1.36 5.76 3.96
C SER A 703 -2.21 6.74 3.17
N TYR A 704 -2.13 6.64 1.84
CA TYR A 704 -3.00 7.32 0.89
C TYR A 704 -4.48 6.90 1.05
N CYS A 705 -5.41 7.84 0.85
CA CYS A 705 -6.82 7.51 0.64
C CYS A 705 -7.00 7.02 -0.81
N TYR A 706 -7.47 5.79 -1.01
CA TYR A 706 -7.59 5.16 -2.34
C TYR A 706 -8.79 5.67 -3.17
N HIS A 707 -9.47 6.72 -2.73
CA HIS A 707 -10.59 7.32 -3.45
C HIS A 707 -10.26 8.76 -3.85
N PRO A 708 -10.15 9.06 -5.16
CA PRO A 708 -10.14 10.46 -5.59
C PRO A 708 -11.49 11.07 -5.19
N PHE A 709 -11.48 12.13 -4.39
CA PHE A 709 -12.69 12.90 -4.15
C PHE A 709 -13.01 13.67 -5.43
N THR A 710 -14.06 13.27 -6.13
CA THR A 710 -14.50 13.83 -7.42
C THR A 710 -15.32 15.13 -7.28
N ASP A 711 -15.32 15.75 -6.10
CA ASP A 711 -16.41 16.60 -5.61
C ASP A 711 -15.92 17.83 -4.83
N VAL A 712 -16.55 18.99 -5.05
CA VAL A 712 -16.18 20.28 -4.42
C VAL A 712 -17.20 20.71 -3.36
N GLY A 713 -16.74 20.85 -2.11
CA GLY A 713 -17.46 21.37 -0.93
C GLY A 713 -17.54 22.90 -0.86
N VAL A 714 -18.73 23.51 -0.72
CA VAL A 714 -18.91 24.88 -0.18
C VAL A 714 -19.55 24.76 1.21
N LEU A 715 -18.74 24.92 2.25
CA LEU A 715 -19.24 25.07 3.63
C LEU A 715 -19.70 26.51 3.86
N TRP A 716 -20.94 26.71 4.29
CA TRP A 716 -21.48 28.05 4.53
C TRP A 716 -21.18 28.49 5.98
N ASN A 717 -20.18 29.37 6.11
CA ASN A 717 -19.98 30.25 7.27
C ASN A 717 -19.48 31.66 6.87
N GLY A 718 -19.58 32.00 5.58
CA GLY A 718 -19.03 33.24 5.04
C GLY A 718 -17.61 33.12 4.49
N ASP A 719 -17.12 31.90 4.23
CA ASP A 719 -15.91 31.59 3.47
C ASP A 719 -16.19 30.32 2.65
N VAL A 720 -15.57 30.14 1.47
CA VAL A 720 -15.61 28.83 0.81
C VAL A 720 -14.65 27.91 1.52
N THR A 721 -15.18 26.98 2.32
CA THR A 721 -14.34 25.93 2.90
C THR A 721 -14.50 24.65 2.07
N LEU A 722 -13.43 24.24 1.40
CA LEU A 722 -13.24 22.84 1.05
C LEU A 722 -13.04 22.06 2.36
N CYS A 723 -13.79 20.98 2.56
CA CYS A 723 -13.87 20.30 3.85
C CYS A 723 -12.54 19.60 4.21
N CYS A 724 -11.72 20.26 5.03
CA CYS A 724 -11.25 19.75 6.31
C CYS A 724 -11.50 20.89 7.31
N LEU A 725 -12.31 20.62 8.34
CA LEU A 725 -12.69 21.62 9.35
C LEU A 725 -11.45 22.28 9.98
N ASP A 726 -11.47 23.61 10.05
CA ASP A 726 -10.33 24.48 10.42
C ASP A 726 -10.51 25.09 11.83
N HIS A 727 -9.40 25.23 12.58
CA HIS A 727 -9.19 26.33 13.55
C HIS A 727 -7.70 26.44 13.94
N ASP A 728 -6.87 26.96 13.03
CA ASP A 728 -6.25 28.28 13.25
C ASP A 728 -4.95 28.47 12.44
N GLY A 729 -5.09 29.09 11.27
CA GLY A 729 -4.16 30.18 10.92
C GLY A 729 -3.71 30.23 9.47
N GLU A 730 -4.61 30.71 8.61
CA GLU A 730 -4.42 31.23 7.24
C GLU A 730 -4.19 30.22 6.09
N LEU A 731 -5.32 29.72 5.57
CA LEU A 731 -5.47 29.35 4.16
C LEU A 731 -6.48 30.32 3.51
N LYS A 732 -6.03 31.18 2.57
CA LYS A 732 -6.94 32.09 1.86
C LYS A 732 -7.64 31.35 0.72
N VAL A 733 -8.85 30.85 1.00
CA VAL A 733 -9.77 30.29 -0.01
C VAL A 733 -10.93 31.28 -0.17
N GLY A 734 -11.14 31.77 -1.40
CA GLY A 734 -12.01 32.92 -1.68
C GLY A 734 -13.47 32.69 -1.30
N ASN A 735 -14.10 33.69 -0.69
CA ASN A 735 -15.51 33.68 -0.32
C ASN A 735 -16.42 33.85 -1.55
N VAL A 736 -17.43 33.00 -1.73
CA VAL A 736 -18.44 33.18 -2.81
C VAL A 736 -19.30 34.42 -2.56
N LEU A 737 -19.40 34.90 -1.31
CA LEU A 737 -20.05 36.19 -1.06
C LEU A 737 -19.32 37.35 -1.77
N ASP A 738 -18.02 37.20 -2.02
CA ASP A 738 -17.15 38.23 -2.60
C ASP A 738 -16.66 37.87 -4.03
N SER A 739 -17.04 36.71 -4.59
CA SER A 739 -16.55 36.18 -5.89
C SER A 739 -17.48 35.11 -6.49
N SER A 740 -17.31 34.76 -7.77
CA SER A 740 -18.16 33.76 -8.44
C SER A 740 -17.71 32.30 -8.19
N ILE A 741 -18.58 31.31 -8.39
CA ILE A 741 -18.25 29.86 -8.28
C ILE A 741 -17.03 29.53 -9.15
N GLU A 742 -17.05 30.01 -10.38
CA GLU A 742 -15.96 29.82 -11.33
C GLU A 742 -14.63 30.39 -10.81
N ALA A 743 -14.64 31.62 -10.30
CA ALA A 743 -13.44 32.28 -9.76
C ALA A 743 -12.85 31.50 -8.57
N VAL A 744 -13.72 30.92 -7.73
CA VAL A 744 -13.32 30.11 -6.58
C VAL A 744 -12.73 28.77 -7.03
N ILE A 745 -13.38 28.06 -7.97
CA ILE A 745 -12.86 26.81 -8.54
C ILE A 745 -11.49 27.04 -9.20
N GLN A 746 -11.34 28.15 -9.91
CA GLN A 746 -10.11 28.50 -10.62
C GLN A 746 -9.01 29.04 -9.71
N SER A 747 -9.29 29.32 -8.43
CA SER A 747 -8.27 29.83 -7.51
C SER A 747 -7.15 28.81 -7.27
N ASP A 748 -5.92 29.33 -7.16
CA ASP A 748 -4.71 28.54 -6.92
C ASP A 748 -4.82 27.64 -5.67
N ALA A 749 -5.48 28.13 -4.62
CA ALA A 749 -5.73 27.34 -3.41
C ALA A 749 -6.66 26.14 -3.66
N ALA A 750 -7.73 26.30 -4.44
CA ALA A 750 -8.63 25.21 -4.81
C ALA A 750 -7.97 24.21 -5.78
N GLN A 751 -7.07 24.66 -6.65
CA GLN A 751 -6.28 23.79 -7.52
C GLN A 751 -5.26 22.96 -6.71
N LYS A 752 -4.54 23.59 -5.78
CA LYS A 752 -3.57 22.92 -4.89
C LYS A 752 -4.22 21.91 -3.97
N LEU A 753 -5.40 22.21 -3.41
CA LEU A 753 -6.11 21.23 -2.60
C LEU A 753 -6.59 20.05 -3.45
N ARG A 754 -7.14 20.28 -4.65
CA ARG A 754 -7.53 19.19 -5.56
C ARG A 754 -6.35 18.30 -5.91
N ALA A 755 -5.21 18.89 -6.25
CA ALA A 755 -3.95 18.16 -6.45
C ALA A 755 -3.56 17.38 -5.18
N SER A 756 -3.77 17.95 -3.98
CA SER A 756 -3.47 17.24 -2.73
C SER A 756 -4.34 16.03 -2.46
N MET A 757 -5.61 16.07 -2.85
CA MET A 757 -6.58 14.99 -2.62
C MET A 757 -6.34 13.77 -3.52
N VAL A 758 -5.63 13.93 -4.63
CA VAL A 758 -5.22 12.85 -5.53
C VAL A 758 -3.74 12.45 -5.37
N GLY A 759 -3.01 13.12 -4.47
CA GLY A 759 -1.61 12.83 -4.18
C GLY A 759 -0.57 13.60 -4.97
N ASP A 760 -1.02 14.53 -5.80
CA ASP A 760 -0.19 15.34 -6.69
C ASP A 760 0.39 16.60 -6.02
N TYR A 761 -0.01 16.88 -4.77
CA TYR A 761 0.47 18.02 -3.97
C TYR A 761 0.46 17.65 -2.47
N PRO A 762 1.39 18.14 -1.63
CA PRO A 762 1.29 17.92 -0.19
C PRO A 762 0.03 18.57 0.36
N LEU A 763 -0.71 17.85 1.22
CA LEU A 763 -1.87 18.38 1.94
C LEU A 763 -1.53 19.75 2.53
N PRO A 764 -2.42 20.76 2.47
CA PRO A 764 -2.16 22.05 3.10
C PRO A 764 -1.73 21.86 4.55
N SER A 765 -0.81 22.70 5.03
CA SER A 765 -0.23 22.62 6.39
C SER A 765 -1.30 22.52 7.50
N ILE A 766 -2.49 23.06 7.27
CA ILE A 766 -3.62 22.96 8.19
C ILE A 766 -4.26 21.57 8.21
N CYS A 767 -4.38 20.91 7.06
CA CYS A 767 -4.84 19.52 6.93
C CYS A 767 -3.81 18.53 7.48
N GLN A 768 -2.51 18.86 7.36
CA GLN A 768 -1.44 18.12 8.02
C GLN A 768 -1.52 18.25 9.55
N LYS A 769 -1.79 19.46 10.06
CA LYS A 769 -2.01 19.70 11.51
C LYS A 769 -3.24 18.98 12.08
N CYS A 770 -4.32 18.79 11.31
CA CYS A 770 -5.45 17.95 11.75
C CYS A 770 -5.10 16.46 11.88
N GLN A 771 -4.03 15.96 11.25
CA GLN A 771 -3.52 14.60 11.47
C GLN A 771 -2.64 14.49 12.73
N GLU A 772 -2.13 15.61 13.24
CA GLU A 772 -1.20 15.65 14.37
C GLU A 772 -1.89 15.72 15.75
N ARG A 773 -3.22 15.90 15.82
CA ARG A 773 -3.95 16.02 17.10
C ARG A 773 -5.26 15.21 17.14
N PRO A 774 -5.27 13.99 17.71
CA PRO A 774 -6.49 13.35 18.14
C PRO A 774 -7.03 13.99 19.41
N VAL A 775 -8.35 13.85 19.57
CA VAL A 775 -9.20 14.36 20.64
C VAL A 775 -9.81 13.12 21.36
N LYS A 776 -9.15 12.50 22.38
CA LYS A 776 -9.72 11.56 23.41
C LYS A 776 -9.69 11.97 24.92
N ARG A 777 -10.86 12.14 25.63
CA ARG A 777 -11.36 12.51 27.02
C ARG A 777 -10.71 12.11 28.38
N GLU A 778 -10.63 13.05 29.34
CA GLU A 778 -10.31 12.75 30.76
C GLU A 778 -11.56 12.37 31.59
N ASN A 779 -11.33 11.40 32.47
CA ASN A 779 -12.05 10.94 33.67
C ASN A 779 -13.22 9.95 33.50
N ALA A 780 -12.85 8.67 33.69
CA ALA A 780 -13.54 7.74 34.59
C ALA A 780 -13.39 8.20 36.06
#